data_AF-A0A6J4HDD2-F1
#
_entry.id   AF-A0A6J4HDD2-F1
#
_cell.length_a   1.000
_cell.length_b   1.000
_cell.length_c   1.000
_cell.angle_alpha   90.00
_cell.angle_beta   90.00
_cell.angle_gamma   90.00
#
_symmetry.space_group_name_H-M   'P 1'
#
loop_
_entity.id
_entity.type
_entity.pdbx_description
1 polymer ?
#
loop_
_entity_poly.entity_id
_entity_poly.type
_entity_poly.pdbx_seq_one_letter_code
_entity_poly.pdbx_strand_id
1 'polypeptide(L)'
;MTEGGRRGPPIGGHRLLSNGRSLALVTAAAEIDWWCAPDLDCPPLMWSLLDHRGAAARWIGARYASTTGRPAGPSARGIVVIDGTRVAYRDGLVDVEGTACVVRLVRSEAGDVRLCHQLAVGGFGGPWGTPGPDGFQHEESTVGVVTDGESTVDAEWLSTTIVAGPGRWAGLVITAGPAALTIAEAVARLDEDERAAGQRLGRARLPRHHPERAADALAVLEACTYQPTGAVVASATTSLPEAPGADRQFDYRYCWLRDAALATSVASLLGQGDAARHHLKFLCSVAGSDPQLNVPVVDVRGDPVPEERAIEGIEGWAQSRPVRVGNSAAGQLQYDAWGLVVEAVSVHLQTGGSLDDSTWTLVRTLADRIAADEPESSAGIWELRDPKLLLSGDIGRWLVLDRAIWIARGWRPTTRRRHWRHARTETRNRVLAAIDGDGRLPQTYDHDYRPDASALMVPLFGLLPRRDPRALRLIRTVLDDLGAGPFLYRYPPGGDDGFSGTEGAFLPMGWWAVAALAVTGQVKEAEARADQLCALLPPLLSEETDPVDATALGNVPLVWSHMELARALYLLDAARLRHRYGTAALTAWRIARFASLRRRTRTTTTRRHHAATDKETDMGNDRDGRRSVRPRASRARASSIRPNHAGLGRRSTPEAEAVSDALRRGTDAFLTRRRRTAALCLTSIGSLGIVAAYQNGLIRRLPEPPLPGLDADRVDASGEAYQYLKTPDAALGIVSTAITLVLAGMGDANRSQSRRWIPLALAVKAVLDAAFGLFLTAEQATKHRKFCSFCLLAALTNLATVPQTWPEARAAWRNQK
;
A
#
# COMPACT_ATOMS: atom_id res chain seq x y z
N MET A 1 -17.70 14.18 -44.46
CA MET A 1 -16.84 15.33 -44.16
C MET A 1 -17.74 16.50 -43.81
N THR A 2 -18.19 16.54 -42.55
CA THR A 2 -18.63 17.77 -41.89
C THR A 2 -17.40 18.34 -41.20
N GLU A 3 -17.24 19.67 -41.22
CA GLU A 3 -16.15 20.43 -40.60
C GLU A 3 -16.16 20.25 -39.07
N GLY A 4 -15.76 19.07 -38.60
CA GLY A 4 -15.56 18.77 -37.18
C GLY A 4 -14.27 19.43 -36.73
N GLY A 5 -14.38 20.38 -35.80
CA GLY A 5 -13.25 21.04 -35.15
C GLY A 5 -12.15 20.03 -34.81
N ARG A 6 -10.92 20.38 -35.18
CA ARG A 6 -9.75 19.50 -35.09
C ARG A 6 -9.53 19.12 -33.63
N ARG A 7 -10.00 17.95 -33.19
CA ARG A 7 -9.69 17.38 -31.88
C ARG A 7 -8.16 17.24 -31.79
N GLY A 8 -7.57 17.63 -30.66
CA GLY A 8 -6.14 17.41 -30.37
C GLY A 8 -5.81 15.91 -30.36
N PRO A 9 -4.54 15.52 -30.17
CA PRO A 9 -4.17 14.11 -30.11
C PRO A 9 -5.00 13.38 -29.03
N PRO A 10 -5.41 12.11 -29.27
CA PRO A 10 -6.22 11.37 -28.31
C PRO A 10 -5.53 11.21 -26.96
N ILE A 11 -6.11 11.76 -25.89
CA ILE A 11 -5.57 11.75 -24.52
C ILE A 11 -5.21 10.32 -24.06
N GLY A 12 -6.12 9.37 -24.27
CA GLY A 12 -5.93 7.97 -23.85
C GLY A 12 -4.89 7.17 -24.66
N GLY A 13 -4.33 7.75 -25.73
CA GLY A 13 -3.34 7.11 -26.58
C GLY A 13 -1.88 7.29 -26.14
N HIS A 14 -1.63 8.06 -25.07
CA HIS A 14 -0.29 8.39 -24.61
C HIS A 14 0.36 7.29 -23.78
N ARG A 15 1.69 7.37 -23.69
CA ARG A 15 2.51 6.69 -22.69
C ARG A 15 3.29 7.72 -21.89
N LEU A 16 3.47 7.45 -20.60
CA LEU A 16 4.20 8.31 -19.68
C LEU A 16 5.65 7.83 -19.53
N LEU A 17 6.60 8.69 -19.88
CA LEU A 17 8.01 8.54 -19.55
C LEU A 17 8.28 9.24 -18.21
N SER A 18 9.10 8.63 -17.36
CA SER A 18 9.60 9.28 -16.15
C SER A 18 10.89 8.64 -15.66
N ASN A 19 11.83 9.49 -15.25
CA ASN A 19 13.02 9.10 -14.48
C ASN A 19 12.83 9.35 -12.97
N GLY A 20 11.65 9.80 -12.56
CA GLY A 20 11.34 10.17 -11.18
C GLY A 20 11.79 11.58 -10.78
N ARG A 21 12.35 12.37 -11.71
CA ARG A 21 12.66 13.80 -11.55
C ARG A 21 11.82 14.65 -12.51
N SER A 22 11.71 14.21 -13.75
CA SER A 22 10.96 14.81 -14.85
C SER A 22 10.05 13.77 -15.51
N LEU A 23 9.06 14.24 -16.28
CA LEU A 23 8.08 13.42 -16.97
C LEU A 23 7.80 13.94 -18.38
N ALA A 24 7.49 13.02 -19.29
CA ALA A 24 7.12 13.34 -20.67
C ALA A 24 6.00 12.40 -21.17
N LEU A 25 5.16 12.89 -22.08
CA LEU A 25 4.17 12.06 -22.77
C LEU A 25 4.62 11.76 -24.18
N VAL A 26 4.40 10.50 -24.60
CA VAL A 26 4.70 10.01 -25.94
C VAL A 26 3.39 9.55 -26.58
N THR A 27 3.06 10.08 -27.75
CA THR A 27 1.90 9.64 -28.53
C THR A 27 2.13 8.26 -29.14
N ALA A 28 1.06 7.63 -29.65
CA ALA A 28 1.17 6.38 -30.39
C ALA A 28 2.07 6.47 -31.65
N ALA A 29 2.25 7.67 -32.21
CA ALA A 29 3.11 7.90 -33.38
C ALA A 29 4.57 8.19 -33.00
N ALA A 30 4.97 7.97 -31.74
CA ALA A 30 6.28 8.34 -31.21
C ALA A 30 6.57 9.84 -31.42
N GLU A 31 5.62 10.69 -31.07
CA GLU A 31 5.82 12.13 -30.88
C GLU A 31 5.83 12.43 -29.38
N ILE A 32 6.75 13.27 -28.92
CA ILE A 32 6.75 13.81 -27.57
C ILE A 32 6.11 15.19 -27.64
N ASP A 33 4.86 15.27 -27.20
CA ASP A 33 4.01 16.47 -27.24
C ASP A 33 3.82 17.10 -25.85
N TRP A 34 4.39 16.48 -24.81
CA TRP A 34 4.47 17.00 -23.45
C TRP A 34 5.81 16.65 -22.79
N TRP A 35 6.52 17.62 -22.23
CA TRP A 35 7.71 17.37 -21.38
C TRP A 35 7.94 18.50 -20.38
N CYS A 36 7.87 18.18 -19.07
CA CYS A 36 8.20 19.11 -17.99
C CYS A 36 9.68 18.96 -17.60
N ALA A 37 10.46 20.05 -17.61
CA ALA A 37 11.86 20.04 -17.23
C ALA A 37 12.26 21.32 -16.47
N PRO A 38 13.21 21.24 -15.51
CA PRO A 38 13.94 20.03 -15.10
C PRO A 38 13.15 19.12 -14.15
N ASP A 39 12.10 19.63 -13.48
CA ASP A 39 11.30 18.88 -12.50
C ASP A 39 9.84 18.65 -12.97
N LEU A 40 9.12 17.72 -12.33
CA LEU A 40 7.76 17.29 -12.76
C LEU A 40 6.73 18.43 -12.81
N ASP A 41 6.84 19.42 -11.93
CA ASP A 41 5.92 20.55 -11.79
C ASP A 41 6.37 21.82 -12.53
N CYS A 42 7.53 21.78 -13.18
CA CYS A 42 8.02 22.90 -13.99
C CYS A 42 7.15 23.12 -15.23
N PRO A 43 7.07 24.37 -15.76
CA PRO A 43 6.47 24.63 -17.06
C PRO A 43 7.00 23.68 -18.14
N PRO A 44 6.13 23.17 -19.03
CA PRO A 44 6.57 22.26 -20.06
C PRO A 44 7.45 22.96 -21.11
N LEU A 45 8.53 22.30 -21.54
CA LEU A 45 9.35 22.69 -22.69
C LEU A 45 8.74 22.22 -24.03
N MET A 46 7.84 21.24 -23.96
CA MET A 46 7.04 20.72 -25.07
C MET A 46 5.61 20.63 -24.58
N TRP A 47 4.67 21.18 -25.34
CA TRP A 47 3.27 21.33 -24.91
C TRP A 47 2.28 21.32 -26.07
N SER A 48 2.69 20.78 -27.22
CA SER A 48 1.82 20.69 -28.41
C SER A 48 0.53 19.89 -28.20
N LEU A 49 0.48 19.10 -27.12
CA LEU A 49 -0.75 18.46 -26.62
C LEU A 49 -1.90 19.46 -26.43
N LEU A 50 -1.63 20.67 -25.92
CA LEU A 50 -2.66 21.69 -25.70
C LEU A 50 -2.94 22.56 -26.93
N ASP A 51 -1.98 22.70 -27.84
CA ASP A 51 -2.10 23.53 -29.03
C ASP A 51 -1.08 23.04 -30.06
N HIS A 52 -1.52 22.79 -31.30
CA HIS A 52 -0.65 22.30 -32.35
C HIS A 52 0.55 23.22 -32.69
N ARG A 53 0.51 24.49 -32.26
CA ARG A 53 1.61 25.47 -32.38
C ARG A 53 2.66 25.33 -31.28
N GLY A 54 2.37 24.55 -30.24
CA GLY A 54 3.28 24.30 -29.14
C GLY A 54 4.50 23.48 -29.57
N ALA A 55 5.54 23.55 -28.75
CA ALA A 55 6.77 22.80 -28.97
C ALA A 55 6.56 21.28 -28.86
N ALA A 56 7.33 20.52 -29.63
CA ALA A 56 7.25 19.06 -29.71
C ALA A 56 8.58 18.45 -30.21
N ALA A 57 8.75 17.15 -30.00
CA ALA A 57 9.79 16.36 -30.65
C ALA A 57 9.18 15.19 -31.44
N ARG A 58 9.49 15.06 -32.74
CA ARG A 58 8.85 14.05 -33.60
C ARG A 58 9.75 13.47 -34.68
N TRP A 59 9.46 12.23 -35.06
CA TRP A 59 9.99 11.60 -36.27
C TRP A 59 9.07 11.95 -37.45
N ILE A 60 9.63 12.55 -38.50
CA ILE A 60 8.84 13.04 -39.64
C ILE A 60 8.26 11.87 -40.43
N GLY A 61 6.96 11.95 -40.72
CA GLY A 61 6.23 10.92 -41.46
C GLY A 61 5.88 9.68 -40.63
N ALA A 62 6.18 9.65 -39.33
CA ALA A 62 5.87 8.52 -38.47
C ALA A 62 4.36 8.30 -38.33
N ARG A 63 3.92 7.07 -38.62
CA ARG A 63 2.56 6.60 -38.41
C ARG A 63 2.56 5.43 -37.44
N TYR A 64 1.62 5.42 -36.51
CA TYR A 64 1.46 4.33 -35.55
C TYR A 64 1.31 2.98 -36.27
N ALA A 65 2.04 1.96 -35.80
CA ALA A 65 1.79 0.56 -36.15
C ALA A 65 1.53 -0.32 -34.93
N SER A 66 2.36 -0.21 -33.89
CA SER A 66 2.13 -0.93 -32.64
C SER A 66 2.86 -0.28 -31.47
N THR A 67 2.36 -0.48 -30.25
CA THR A 67 3.08 -0.12 -29.03
C THR A 67 3.19 -1.34 -28.11
N THR A 68 4.23 -1.38 -27.29
CA THR A 68 4.53 -2.52 -26.42
C THR A 68 4.95 -2.05 -25.02
N GLY A 69 4.77 -2.92 -24.03
CA GLY A 69 5.11 -2.62 -22.64
C GLY A 69 4.02 -1.86 -21.89
N ARG A 70 4.37 -1.33 -20.72
CA ARG A 70 3.48 -0.67 -19.76
C ARG A 70 3.12 0.76 -20.18
N PRO A 71 1.98 1.31 -19.70
CA PRO A 71 1.59 2.69 -20.00
C PRO A 71 2.53 3.74 -19.41
N ALA A 72 3.29 3.39 -18.36
CA ALA A 72 4.23 4.29 -17.71
C ALA A 72 5.54 3.58 -17.34
N GLY A 73 6.65 4.32 -17.37
CA GLY A 73 7.96 3.83 -16.94
C GLY A 73 9.12 4.69 -17.43
N PRO A 74 10.38 4.23 -17.31
CA PRO A 74 11.55 4.95 -17.79
C PRO A 74 11.63 5.01 -19.34
N SER A 75 10.91 4.13 -20.03
CA SER A 75 10.89 4.09 -21.50
C SER A 75 9.53 3.66 -22.06
N ALA A 76 9.29 4.03 -23.32
CA ALA A 76 8.20 3.58 -24.17
C ALA A 76 8.78 2.99 -25.45
N ARG A 77 8.16 1.91 -25.95
CA ARG A 77 8.64 1.17 -27.12
C ARG A 77 7.50 0.78 -28.04
N GLY A 78 7.79 0.72 -29.33
CA GLY A 78 6.84 0.27 -30.31
C GLY A 78 7.42 0.26 -31.71
N ILE A 79 6.52 0.26 -32.68
CA ILE A 79 6.85 0.29 -34.10
C ILE A 79 6.02 1.38 -34.75
N VAL A 80 6.68 2.21 -35.54
CA VAL A 80 6.08 3.19 -36.43
C VAL A 80 6.40 2.83 -37.88
N VAL A 81 5.61 3.33 -38.81
CA VAL A 81 5.88 3.26 -40.25
C VAL A 81 6.29 4.63 -40.74
N ILE A 82 7.47 4.74 -41.33
CA ILE A 82 8.01 5.96 -41.95
C ILE A 82 8.35 5.59 -43.39
N ASP A 83 7.75 6.29 -44.36
CA ASP A 83 7.93 6.03 -45.80
C ASP A 83 7.78 4.56 -46.20
N GLY A 84 6.79 3.88 -45.61
CA GLY A 84 6.53 2.46 -45.84
C GLY A 84 7.46 1.48 -45.12
N THR A 85 8.50 1.98 -44.45
CA THR A 85 9.46 1.18 -43.68
C THR A 85 9.02 1.07 -42.22
N ARG A 86 9.08 -0.15 -41.67
CA ARG A 86 8.83 -0.40 -40.24
C ARG A 86 10.07 -0.07 -39.43
N VAL A 87 9.90 0.85 -38.48
CA VAL A 87 10.96 1.35 -37.60
C VAL A 87 10.55 1.09 -36.17
N ALA A 88 11.35 0.30 -35.46
CA ALA A 88 11.22 0.15 -34.02
C ALA A 88 11.72 1.42 -33.34
N TYR A 89 10.95 1.95 -32.39
CA TYR A 89 11.36 3.10 -31.58
C TYR A 89 11.48 2.70 -30.11
N ARG A 90 12.36 3.42 -29.41
CA ARG A 90 12.52 3.38 -27.95
C ARG A 90 12.82 4.79 -27.47
N ASP A 91 11.80 5.42 -26.88
CA ASP A 91 11.92 6.73 -26.26
C ASP A 91 12.02 6.54 -24.73
N GLY A 92 12.77 7.39 -24.04
CA GLY A 92 12.93 7.30 -22.60
C GLY A 92 13.41 8.58 -21.93
N LEU A 93 13.37 8.60 -20.61
CA LEU A 93 13.91 9.68 -19.78
C LEU A 93 15.01 9.11 -18.89
N VAL A 94 16.17 9.77 -18.89
CA VAL A 94 17.30 9.44 -18.01
C VAL A 94 17.71 10.65 -17.19
N ASP A 95 18.22 10.41 -15.99
CA ASP A 95 18.81 11.45 -15.14
C ASP A 95 20.35 11.43 -15.28
N VAL A 96 20.91 12.58 -15.62
CA VAL A 96 22.34 12.79 -15.80
C VAL A 96 22.77 13.93 -14.89
N GLU A 97 23.34 13.58 -13.74
CA GLU A 97 23.81 14.56 -12.74
C GLU A 97 22.73 15.57 -12.31
N GLY A 98 21.46 15.13 -12.22
CA GLY A 98 20.33 15.99 -11.89
C GLY A 98 19.70 16.74 -13.06
N THR A 99 20.17 16.51 -14.29
CA THR A 99 19.54 16.98 -15.53
C THR A 99 18.73 15.85 -16.16
N ALA A 100 17.43 16.09 -16.37
CA ALA A 100 16.58 15.19 -17.12
C ALA A 100 16.89 15.28 -18.62
N CYS A 101 17.17 14.14 -19.25
CA CYS A 101 17.46 14.05 -20.68
C CYS A 101 16.47 13.10 -21.37
N VAL A 102 15.90 13.54 -22.48
CA VAL A 102 15.01 12.72 -23.32
C VAL A 102 15.87 11.94 -24.30
N VAL A 103 15.79 10.62 -24.26
CA VAL A 103 16.50 9.71 -25.16
C VAL A 103 15.54 9.24 -26.23
N ARG A 104 15.92 9.36 -27.50
CA ARG A 104 15.11 8.97 -28.65
C ARG A 104 15.86 8.03 -29.56
N LEU A 105 15.46 6.76 -29.60
CA LEU A 105 16.16 5.72 -30.34
C LEU A 105 15.27 5.10 -31.41
N VAL A 106 15.88 4.80 -32.55
CA VAL A 106 15.26 4.17 -33.71
C VAL A 106 16.13 3.02 -34.23
N ARG A 107 15.47 2.01 -34.78
CA ARG A 107 16.10 0.87 -35.45
C ARG A 107 15.20 0.37 -36.56
N SER A 108 15.73 0.24 -37.78
CA SER A 108 14.98 -0.32 -38.90
C SER A 108 14.78 -1.83 -38.74
N GLU A 109 13.61 -2.36 -39.12
CA GLU A 109 13.39 -3.82 -39.14
C GLU A 109 13.87 -4.48 -40.45
N ALA A 110 14.21 -3.68 -41.47
CA ALA A 110 14.62 -4.17 -42.79
C ALA A 110 16.09 -3.84 -43.09
N GLY A 111 16.33 -2.74 -43.80
CA GLY A 111 17.67 -2.23 -44.14
C GLY A 111 17.86 -0.80 -43.68
N ASP A 112 18.98 -0.20 -44.06
CA ASP A 112 19.29 1.18 -43.68
C ASP A 112 18.24 2.15 -44.23
N VAL A 113 17.69 2.98 -43.35
CA VAL A 113 16.71 4.02 -43.69
C VAL A 113 17.17 5.37 -43.13
N ARG A 114 17.04 6.43 -43.93
CA ARG A 114 17.33 7.80 -43.53
C ARG A 114 16.08 8.40 -42.90
N LEU A 115 16.17 8.77 -41.62
CA LEU A 115 15.07 9.29 -40.81
C LEU A 115 15.36 10.72 -40.42
N CYS A 116 14.33 11.57 -40.45
CA CYS A 116 14.41 12.96 -39.99
C CYS A 116 13.65 13.11 -38.66
N HIS A 117 14.32 13.68 -37.67
CA HIS A 117 13.73 14.12 -36.42
C HIS A 117 13.63 15.65 -36.39
N GLN A 118 12.54 16.19 -35.88
CA GLN A 118 12.38 17.62 -35.60
C GLN A 118 12.14 17.84 -34.11
N LEU A 119 12.83 18.83 -33.56
CA LEU A 119 12.71 19.31 -32.20
C LEU A 119 12.40 20.81 -32.21
N ALA A 120 11.30 21.20 -31.59
CA ALA A 120 11.05 22.56 -31.14
C ALA A 120 11.01 22.58 -29.61
N VAL A 121 11.44 23.70 -29.01
CA VAL A 121 11.38 23.91 -27.55
C VAL A 121 10.84 25.30 -27.24
N GLY A 122 9.93 25.37 -26.28
CA GLY A 122 9.20 26.60 -25.98
C GLY A 122 8.23 26.38 -24.85
N GLY A 123 8.05 27.40 -24.01
CA GLY A 123 7.03 27.39 -22.98
C GLY A 123 5.76 28.10 -23.45
N PHE A 124 4.79 28.22 -22.55
CA PHE A 124 3.56 28.97 -22.78
C PHE A 124 3.77 30.46 -23.12
N GLY A 125 4.92 31.03 -22.75
CA GLY A 125 5.28 32.44 -23.01
C GLY A 125 5.99 32.70 -24.34
N GLY A 126 6.15 31.68 -25.19
CA GLY A 126 6.87 31.79 -26.47
C GLY A 126 8.13 30.92 -26.53
N PRO A 127 9.02 31.17 -27.51
CA PRO A 127 10.22 30.37 -27.72
C PRO A 127 11.10 30.41 -26.47
N TRP A 128 11.66 29.26 -26.09
CA TRP A 128 12.46 29.14 -24.86
C TRP A 128 13.82 29.83 -25.00
N GLY A 129 14.38 29.90 -26.20
CA GLY A 129 15.69 30.49 -26.46
C GLY A 129 15.89 30.89 -27.92
N THR A 130 17.10 31.36 -28.22
CA THR A 130 17.53 31.68 -29.60
C THR A 130 18.32 30.52 -30.22
N PRO A 131 18.24 30.31 -31.54
CA PRO A 131 19.02 29.28 -32.20
C PRO A 131 20.52 29.58 -32.12
N GLY A 132 21.28 28.58 -31.69
CA GLY A 132 22.75 28.57 -31.65
C GLY A 132 23.32 27.34 -32.37
N PRO A 133 24.65 27.22 -32.44
CA PRO A 133 25.32 26.15 -33.19
C PRO A 133 25.01 24.74 -32.67
N ASP A 134 24.81 24.59 -31.36
CA ASP A 134 24.60 23.30 -30.69
C ASP A 134 23.15 23.08 -30.21
N GLY A 135 22.24 23.99 -30.53
CA GLY A 135 20.83 23.93 -30.14
C GLY A 135 20.25 25.29 -29.76
N PHE A 136 19.20 25.29 -28.94
CA PHE A 136 18.56 26.53 -28.47
C PHE A 136 19.23 27.04 -27.21
N GLN A 137 19.60 28.31 -27.17
CA GLN A 137 20.30 28.96 -26.06
C GLN A 137 19.39 29.96 -25.33
N HIS A 138 19.36 29.88 -24.00
CA HIS A 138 18.69 30.84 -23.14
C HIS A 138 19.54 31.10 -21.89
N GLU A 139 20.00 32.34 -21.72
CA GLU A 139 20.93 32.72 -20.65
C GLU A 139 22.17 31.79 -20.62
N GLU A 140 22.45 31.15 -19.49
CA GLU A 140 23.56 30.17 -19.34
C GLU A 140 23.12 28.73 -19.65
N SER A 141 21.87 28.51 -20.07
CA SER A 141 21.30 27.19 -20.35
C SER A 141 21.21 26.92 -21.84
N THR A 142 21.47 25.67 -22.23
CA THR A 142 21.33 25.20 -23.61
C THR A 142 20.43 23.99 -23.65
N VAL A 143 19.48 23.98 -24.61
CA VAL A 143 18.77 22.78 -25.02
C VAL A 143 19.34 22.29 -26.33
N GLY A 144 20.13 21.21 -26.26
CA GLY A 144 20.86 20.66 -27.39
C GLY A 144 20.50 19.21 -27.69
N VAL A 145 21.10 18.67 -28.76
CA VAL A 145 21.04 17.22 -29.05
C VAL A 145 22.44 16.62 -29.16
N VAL A 146 22.65 15.49 -28.48
CA VAL A 146 23.76 14.58 -28.76
C VAL A 146 23.22 13.50 -29.70
N THR A 147 23.84 13.27 -30.85
CA THR A 147 23.25 12.42 -31.91
C THR A 147 24.30 11.59 -32.66
N ASP A 148 23.88 10.45 -33.21
CA ASP A 148 24.64 9.65 -34.19
C ASP A 148 24.50 10.20 -35.63
N GLY A 149 23.74 11.27 -35.81
CA GLY A 149 23.39 11.87 -37.10
C GLY A 149 23.95 13.27 -37.31
N GLU A 150 23.40 13.95 -38.30
CA GLU A 150 23.73 15.35 -38.63
C GLU A 150 22.57 16.26 -38.21
N SER A 151 22.87 17.33 -37.48
CA SER A 151 21.88 18.30 -36.99
C SER A 151 22.04 19.66 -37.65
N THR A 152 20.92 20.30 -37.91
CA THR A 152 20.83 21.70 -38.37
C THR A 152 19.79 22.43 -37.54
N VAL A 153 20.08 23.66 -37.12
CA VAL A 153 19.18 24.50 -36.34
C VAL A 153 18.72 25.68 -37.20
N ASP A 154 17.42 25.89 -37.30
CA ASP A 154 16.83 27.12 -37.83
C ASP A 154 16.10 27.91 -36.72
N ALA A 155 15.34 28.95 -37.08
CA ALA A 155 14.67 29.80 -36.12
C ALA A 155 13.61 29.09 -35.25
N GLU A 156 13.04 27.97 -35.74
CA GLU A 156 11.91 27.29 -35.12
C GLU A 156 12.24 25.83 -34.77
N TRP A 157 13.08 25.16 -35.57
CA TRP A 157 13.34 23.73 -35.49
C TRP A 157 14.83 23.40 -35.43
N LEU A 158 15.16 22.47 -34.55
CA LEU A 158 16.35 21.65 -34.64
C LEU A 158 16.00 20.37 -35.39
N SER A 159 16.53 20.21 -36.59
CA SER A 159 16.34 19.04 -37.45
C SER A 159 17.56 18.13 -37.38
N THR A 160 17.35 16.84 -37.13
CA THR A 160 18.43 15.84 -37.04
C THR A 160 18.15 14.69 -38.00
N THR A 161 19.10 14.42 -38.90
CA THR A 161 19.00 13.30 -39.83
C THR A 161 19.84 12.12 -39.36
N ILE A 162 19.20 10.96 -39.19
CA ILE A 162 19.82 9.73 -38.66
C ILE A 162 19.66 8.59 -39.68
N VAL A 163 20.71 7.79 -39.86
CA VAL A 163 20.63 6.54 -40.63
C VAL A 163 20.43 5.38 -39.66
N ALA A 164 19.26 4.76 -39.70
CA ALA A 164 18.90 3.64 -38.84
C ALA A 164 18.99 2.32 -39.61
N GLY A 165 19.89 1.43 -39.19
CA GLY A 165 20.00 0.06 -39.70
C GLY A 165 19.40 -0.97 -38.74
N PRO A 166 19.39 -2.27 -39.10
CA PRO A 166 18.84 -3.34 -38.26
C PRO A 166 19.75 -3.78 -37.10
N GLY A 167 21.05 -3.47 -37.16
CA GLY A 167 22.06 -4.05 -36.26
C GLY A 167 22.20 -3.40 -34.88
N ARG A 168 21.81 -2.12 -34.71
CA ARG A 168 21.93 -1.38 -33.45
C ARG A 168 20.90 -0.26 -33.34
N TRP A 169 20.68 0.24 -32.12
CA TRP A 169 19.96 1.49 -31.92
C TRP A 169 20.80 2.65 -32.43
N ALA A 170 20.18 3.54 -33.22
CA ALA A 170 20.70 4.86 -33.55
C ALA A 170 19.73 5.90 -32.99
N GLY A 171 20.18 7.11 -32.71
CA GLY A 171 19.28 8.08 -32.10
C GLY A 171 19.90 9.40 -31.71
N LEU A 172 19.17 10.10 -30.86
CA LEU A 172 19.58 11.35 -30.25
C LEU A 172 19.16 11.42 -28.78
N VAL A 173 19.86 12.25 -28.02
CA VAL A 173 19.54 12.61 -26.63
C VAL A 173 19.32 14.11 -26.60
N ILE A 174 18.14 14.54 -26.17
CA ILE A 174 17.79 15.95 -25.94
C ILE A 174 18.16 16.28 -24.51
N THR A 175 19.01 17.28 -24.33
CA THR A 175 19.54 17.69 -23.02
C THR A 175 19.06 19.09 -22.70
N ALA A 176 18.61 19.35 -21.47
CA ALA A 176 18.22 20.68 -20.99
C ALA A 176 19.20 21.13 -19.90
N GLY A 177 20.44 21.45 -20.30
CA GLY A 177 21.56 21.74 -19.41
C GLY A 177 22.91 21.18 -19.93
N PRO A 178 23.99 21.30 -19.14
CA PRO A 178 25.35 20.95 -19.57
C PRO A 178 25.60 19.43 -19.68
N ALA A 179 24.61 18.60 -19.39
CA ALA A 179 24.74 17.15 -19.48
C ALA A 179 25.01 16.72 -20.93
N ALA A 180 26.05 15.92 -21.13
CA ALA A 180 26.34 15.26 -22.40
C ALA A 180 26.43 13.76 -22.16
N LEU A 181 25.70 12.98 -22.98
CA LEU A 181 25.64 11.55 -22.84
C LEU A 181 25.64 10.92 -24.24
N THR A 182 26.58 10.01 -24.50
CA THR A 182 26.64 9.32 -25.80
C THR A 182 25.43 8.41 -25.98
N ILE A 183 25.07 8.07 -27.22
CA ILE A 183 23.93 7.17 -27.49
C ILE A 183 24.13 5.81 -26.83
N ALA A 184 25.35 5.28 -26.82
CA ALA A 184 25.67 4.02 -26.18
C ALA A 184 25.46 4.06 -24.65
N GLU A 185 25.88 5.14 -23.99
CA GLU A 185 25.64 5.35 -22.56
C GLU A 185 24.14 5.50 -22.27
N ALA A 186 23.39 6.17 -23.15
CA ALA A 186 21.96 6.41 -22.97
C ALA A 186 21.19 5.09 -23.02
N VAL A 187 21.53 4.22 -23.97
CA VAL A 187 21.00 2.86 -24.07
C VAL A 187 21.31 2.06 -22.80
N ALA A 188 22.56 2.09 -22.32
CA ALA A 188 22.97 1.35 -21.14
C ALA A 188 22.23 1.81 -19.87
N ARG A 189 22.04 3.12 -19.71
CA ARG A 189 21.31 3.71 -18.58
C ARG A 189 19.82 3.36 -18.64
N LEU A 190 19.18 3.49 -19.81
CA LEU A 190 17.79 3.07 -19.98
C LEU A 190 17.59 1.58 -19.68
N ASP A 191 18.53 0.71 -20.11
CA ASP A 191 18.49 -0.72 -19.78
C ASP A 191 18.58 -0.97 -18.27
N GLU A 192 19.36 -0.16 -17.55
CA GLU A 192 19.43 -0.22 -16.08
C GLU A 192 18.15 0.24 -15.41
N ASP A 193 17.62 1.39 -15.83
CA ASP A 193 16.42 1.98 -15.24
C ASP A 193 15.19 1.08 -15.47
N GLU A 194 15.06 0.48 -16.66
CA GLU A 194 14.02 -0.52 -16.95
C GLU A 194 14.17 -1.79 -16.12
N ARG A 195 15.39 -2.32 -15.97
CA ARG A 195 15.64 -3.48 -15.12
C ARG A 195 15.28 -3.16 -13.67
N ALA A 196 15.64 -1.97 -13.18
CA ALA A 196 15.31 -1.53 -11.83
C ALA A 196 13.80 -1.40 -11.63
N ALA A 197 13.10 -0.77 -12.57
CA ALA A 197 11.63 -0.65 -12.57
C ALA A 197 10.96 -2.03 -12.60
N GLY A 198 11.40 -2.92 -13.49
CA GLY A 198 10.90 -4.30 -13.59
C GLY A 198 11.10 -5.09 -12.29
N GLN A 199 12.26 -4.93 -11.62
CA GLN A 199 12.52 -5.57 -10.32
C GLN A 199 11.63 -5.02 -9.19
N ARG A 200 11.34 -3.71 -9.17
CA ARG A 200 10.42 -3.11 -8.17
C ARG A 200 8.99 -3.62 -8.37
N LEU A 201 8.50 -3.58 -9.61
CA LEU A 201 7.18 -4.07 -9.99
C LEU A 201 7.03 -5.58 -9.76
N GLY A 202 8.08 -6.37 -10.04
CA GLY A 202 8.10 -7.82 -9.78
C GLY A 202 8.05 -8.20 -8.28
N ARG A 203 8.31 -7.24 -7.38
CA ARG A 203 8.15 -7.42 -5.92
C ARG A 203 6.76 -7.03 -5.44
N ALA A 204 5.94 -6.42 -6.30
CA ALA A 204 4.59 -6.02 -5.96
C ALA A 204 3.72 -7.24 -5.67
N ARG A 205 2.86 -7.10 -4.68
CA ARG A 205 1.83 -8.09 -4.36
C ARG A 205 0.60 -7.66 -5.13
N LEU A 206 0.42 -8.15 -6.35
CA LEU A 206 -0.72 -7.76 -7.17
C LEU A 206 -2.00 -8.49 -6.72
N PRO A 207 -3.19 -7.89 -6.91
CA PRO A 207 -4.47 -8.61 -6.84
C PRO A 207 -4.50 -9.74 -7.89
N ARG A 208 -5.28 -10.79 -7.63
CA ARG A 208 -5.41 -11.92 -8.58
C ARG A 208 -6.30 -11.63 -9.78
N HIS A 209 -7.16 -10.64 -9.65
CA HIS A 209 -8.07 -10.21 -10.70
C HIS A 209 -7.53 -8.92 -11.30
N HIS A 210 -7.39 -8.87 -12.63
CA HIS A 210 -6.69 -7.82 -13.36
C HIS A 210 -5.31 -7.44 -12.77
N PRO A 211 -4.39 -8.40 -12.53
CA PRO A 211 -3.05 -8.11 -12.03
C PRO A 211 -2.29 -7.12 -12.92
N GLU A 212 -2.49 -7.19 -14.24
CA GLU A 212 -1.90 -6.28 -15.22
C GLU A 212 -2.28 -4.82 -14.96
N ARG A 213 -3.57 -4.54 -14.72
CA ARG A 213 -4.08 -3.18 -14.46
C ARG A 213 -3.59 -2.62 -13.13
N ALA A 214 -3.51 -3.47 -12.09
CA ALA A 214 -2.93 -3.07 -10.82
C ALA A 214 -1.41 -2.80 -10.93
N ALA A 215 -0.72 -3.52 -11.82
CA ALA A 215 0.69 -3.29 -12.08
C ALA A 215 0.90 -2.00 -12.88
N ASP A 216 0.02 -1.68 -13.82
CA ASP A 216 0.03 -0.43 -14.59
C ASP A 216 -0.19 0.77 -13.66
N ALA A 217 -1.16 0.68 -12.74
CA ALA A 217 -1.39 1.69 -11.73
C ALA A 217 -0.15 1.95 -10.85
N LEU A 218 0.59 0.89 -10.49
CA LEU A 218 1.84 1.05 -9.73
C LEU A 218 2.96 1.69 -10.57
N ALA A 219 3.03 1.38 -11.86
CA ALA A 219 4.00 2.00 -12.76
C ALA A 219 3.72 3.51 -12.94
N VAL A 220 2.45 3.89 -13.03
CA VAL A 220 2.02 5.30 -13.06
C VAL A 220 2.35 5.99 -11.73
N LEU A 221 2.09 5.35 -10.59
CA LEU A 221 2.48 5.90 -9.30
C LEU A 221 3.99 6.16 -9.23
N GLU A 222 4.82 5.19 -9.62
CA GLU A 222 6.29 5.36 -9.65
C GLU A 222 6.70 6.53 -10.57
N ALA A 223 6.06 6.65 -11.74
CA ALA A 223 6.36 7.69 -12.72
C ALA A 223 5.94 9.10 -12.26
N CYS A 224 4.83 9.23 -11.53
CA CYS A 224 4.35 10.49 -10.97
C CYS A 224 4.95 10.81 -9.58
N THR A 225 5.87 9.98 -9.08
CA THR A 225 6.57 10.23 -7.82
C THR A 225 7.85 11.03 -8.07
N TYR A 226 7.94 12.21 -7.46
CA TYR A 226 9.18 12.98 -7.40
C TYR A 226 10.15 12.31 -6.42
N GLN A 227 11.13 11.56 -6.95
CA GLN A 227 12.09 10.76 -6.19
C GLN A 227 12.93 11.55 -5.18
N PRO A 228 13.24 12.84 -5.37
CA PRO A 228 13.99 13.58 -4.36
C PRO A 228 13.26 13.75 -3.02
N THR A 229 11.94 13.92 -3.03
CA THR A 229 11.16 14.21 -1.80
C THR A 229 10.14 13.13 -1.44
N GLY A 230 9.67 12.36 -2.42
CA GLY A 230 8.57 11.41 -2.29
C GLY A 230 7.19 12.03 -2.58
N ALA A 231 7.16 13.29 -3.00
CA ALA A 231 5.94 13.97 -3.44
C ALA A 231 5.33 13.25 -4.65
N VAL A 232 4.00 13.33 -4.78
CA VAL A 232 3.26 12.68 -5.87
C VAL A 232 2.37 13.72 -6.52
N VAL A 233 2.67 14.04 -7.78
CA VAL A 233 1.86 14.99 -8.56
C VAL A 233 0.50 14.36 -8.88
N ALA A 234 -0.58 15.14 -8.87
CA ALA A 234 -1.91 14.62 -9.18
C ALA A 234 -2.03 14.17 -10.65
N SER A 235 -1.35 14.88 -11.56
CA SER A 235 -1.20 14.53 -12.96
C SER A 235 0.13 15.01 -13.54
N ALA A 236 0.49 14.47 -14.72
CA ALA A 236 1.60 14.97 -15.53
C ALA A 236 1.27 16.28 -16.27
N THR A 237 -0.02 16.52 -16.54
CA THR A 237 -0.49 17.60 -17.41
C THR A 237 -1.21 18.70 -16.64
N THR A 238 -1.34 19.84 -17.30
CA THR A 238 -2.29 20.89 -16.95
C THR A 238 -3.28 21.09 -18.08
N SER A 239 -4.45 21.62 -17.76
CA SER A 239 -5.35 22.29 -18.70
C SER A 239 -5.94 21.40 -19.81
N LEU A 240 -5.97 20.09 -19.61
CA LEU A 240 -6.82 19.21 -20.41
C LEU A 240 -8.27 19.28 -19.90
N PRO A 241 -9.27 19.35 -20.79
CA PRO A 241 -10.65 19.64 -20.41
C PRO A 241 -11.42 18.43 -19.91
N GLU A 242 -12.08 18.59 -18.76
CA GLU A 242 -13.13 17.71 -18.25
C GLU A 242 -14.38 17.76 -19.18
N ALA A 243 -14.65 18.93 -19.75
CA ALA A 243 -15.71 19.16 -20.74
C ALA A 243 -15.12 19.85 -21.99
N PRO A 244 -14.95 19.15 -23.12
CA PRO A 244 -14.36 19.74 -24.34
C PRO A 244 -15.10 20.99 -24.82
N GLY A 245 -14.36 22.06 -25.09
CA GLY A 245 -14.87 23.37 -25.51
C GLY A 245 -15.37 24.27 -24.38
N ALA A 246 -15.32 23.80 -23.12
CA ALA A 246 -15.76 24.55 -21.95
C ALA A 246 -14.56 25.13 -21.15
N ASP A 247 -14.84 25.58 -19.93
CA ASP A 247 -13.91 26.28 -19.04
C ASP A 247 -13.43 25.44 -17.83
N ARG A 248 -13.60 24.11 -17.89
CA ARG A 248 -13.21 23.12 -16.86
C ARG A 248 -11.87 22.45 -17.15
N GLN A 249 -10.79 23.19 -16.93
CA GLN A 249 -9.45 22.68 -17.10
C GLN A 249 -8.47 23.38 -16.16
N PHE A 250 -7.70 22.59 -15.40
CA PHE A 250 -6.89 23.04 -14.27
C PHE A 250 -5.48 22.46 -14.30
N ASP A 251 -4.58 23.06 -13.51
CA ASP A 251 -3.20 22.59 -13.37
C ASP A 251 -3.07 21.58 -12.24
N TYR A 252 -2.86 20.32 -12.62
CA TYR A 252 -2.78 19.17 -11.70
C TYR A 252 -1.34 18.68 -11.52
N ARG A 253 -0.34 19.46 -11.94
CA ARG A 253 1.08 19.08 -11.80
C ARG A 253 1.64 19.21 -10.38
N TYR A 254 0.79 19.56 -9.43
CA TYR A 254 1.13 19.76 -8.03
C TYR A 254 0.72 18.57 -7.16
N CYS A 255 1.12 18.59 -5.89
CA CYS A 255 0.97 17.49 -4.96
C CYS A 255 -0.13 17.77 -3.93
N TRP A 256 -1.30 17.16 -4.11
CA TRP A 256 -2.34 17.18 -3.09
C TRP A 256 -2.03 16.21 -1.95
N LEU A 257 -2.34 16.62 -0.73
CA LEU A 257 -2.21 15.77 0.45
C LEU A 257 -3.06 14.50 0.33
N ARG A 258 -4.25 14.63 -0.26
CA ARG A 258 -5.14 13.51 -0.61
C ARG A 258 -4.42 12.47 -1.47
N ASP A 259 -3.78 12.92 -2.54
CA ASP A 259 -3.19 12.02 -3.55
C ASP A 259 -1.92 11.34 -3.01
N ALA A 260 -1.11 12.06 -2.23
CA ALA A 260 -0.02 11.48 -1.46
C ALA A 260 -0.49 10.45 -0.40
N ALA A 261 -1.66 10.66 0.22
CA ALA A 261 -2.28 9.71 1.14
C ALA A 261 -2.79 8.45 0.42
N LEU A 262 -3.41 8.61 -0.75
CA LEU A 262 -3.84 7.50 -1.59
C LEU A 262 -2.63 6.68 -2.10
N ALA A 263 -1.58 7.35 -2.56
CA ALA A 263 -0.31 6.74 -2.93
C ALA A 263 0.28 5.91 -1.78
N THR A 264 0.35 6.48 -0.57
CA THR A 264 0.81 5.79 0.65
C THR A 264 -0.01 4.52 0.93
N SER A 265 -1.34 4.63 0.80
CA SER A 265 -2.27 3.53 1.03
C SER A 265 -2.08 2.41 0.02
N VAL A 266 -2.10 2.73 -1.28
CA VAL A 266 -2.00 1.74 -2.36
C VAL A 266 -0.63 1.07 -2.36
N ALA A 267 0.45 1.83 -2.22
CA ALA A 267 1.80 1.28 -2.09
C ALA A 267 1.87 0.30 -0.91
N SER A 268 1.25 0.64 0.23
CA SER A 268 1.17 -0.24 1.40
C SER A 268 0.39 -1.54 1.09
N LEU A 269 -0.80 -1.45 0.49
CA LEU A 269 -1.65 -2.59 0.14
C LEU A 269 -1.02 -3.54 -0.89
N LEU A 270 -0.26 -3.00 -1.83
CA LEU A 270 0.48 -3.73 -2.87
C LEU A 270 1.88 -4.18 -2.41
N GLY A 271 2.24 -3.96 -1.14
CA GLY A 271 3.48 -4.47 -0.57
C GLY A 271 4.74 -3.66 -0.91
N GLN A 272 4.58 -2.46 -1.46
CA GLN A 272 5.64 -1.50 -1.77
C GLN A 272 5.95 -0.63 -0.56
N GLY A 273 6.44 -1.26 0.52
CA GLY A 273 6.63 -0.59 1.80
C GLY A 273 7.68 0.53 1.79
N ASP A 274 8.64 0.50 0.87
CA ASP A 274 9.66 1.55 0.74
C ASP A 274 9.06 2.81 0.09
N ALA A 275 8.29 2.65 -1.00
CA ALA A 275 7.52 3.74 -1.61
C ALA A 275 6.49 4.32 -0.63
N ALA A 276 5.74 3.48 0.08
CA ALA A 276 4.78 3.95 1.07
C ALA A 276 5.41 4.82 2.17
N ARG A 277 6.61 4.45 2.67
CA ARG A 277 7.34 5.28 3.64
C ARG A 277 7.86 6.59 3.03
N HIS A 278 8.15 6.60 1.73
CA HIS A 278 8.62 7.78 1.03
C HIS A 278 7.51 8.84 0.95
N HIS A 279 6.33 8.46 0.47
CA HIS A 279 5.16 9.34 0.41
C HIS A 279 4.71 9.81 1.80
N LEU A 280 4.73 8.90 2.80
CA LEU A 280 4.40 9.27 4.17
C LEU A 280 5.40 10.28 4.76
N LYS A 281 6.69 10.14 4.43
CA LYS A 281 7.72 11.11 4.86
C LYS A 281 7.43 12.49 4.28
N PHE A 282 7.01 12.57 3.01
CA PHE A 282 6.59 13.83 2.39
C PHE A 282 5.37 14.45 3.09
N LEU A 283 4.33 13.66 3.39
CA LEU A 283 3.18 14.14 4.18
C LEU A 283 3.61 14.70 5.54
N CYS A 284 4.52 14.02 6.24
CA CYS A 284 5.05 14.48 7.51
C CYS A 284 5.91 15.75 7.37
N SER A 285 6.64 15.95 6.27
CA SER A 285 7.42 17.17 6.07
C SER A 285 6.51 18.38 5.83
N VAL A 286 5.46 18.23 5.02
CA VAL A 286 4.47 19.30 4.81
C VAL A 286 3.78 19.66 6.13
N ALA A 287 3.37 18.66 6.92
CA ALA A 287 2.78 18.88 8.24
C ALA A 287 3.74 19.53 9.26
N GLY A 288 5.05 19.40 9.07
CA GLY A 288 6.06 20.07 9.88
C GLY A 288 6.19 21.55 9.53
N SER A 289 6.05 21.89 8.24
CA SER A 289 6.08 23.27 7.73
C SER A 289 4.78 24.03 7.98
N ASP A 290 3.64 23.33 7.92
CA ASP A 290 2.33 23.83 8.34
C ASP A 290 1.73 22.89 9.40
N PRO A 291 1.93 23.21 10.70
CA PRO A 291 1.38 22.41 11.80
C PRO A 291 -0.14 22.29 11.79
N GLN A 292 -0.84 23.16 11.06
CA GLN A 292 -2.29 23.15 10.95
C GLN A 292 -2.79 22.36 9.75
N LEU A 293 -1.95 22.08 8.75
CA LEU A 293 -2.31 21.42 7.48
C LEU A 293 -3.50 22.09 6.79
N ASN A 294 -3.53 23.43 6.80
CA ASN A 294 -4.53 24.21 6.07
C ASN A 294 -4.24 24.28 4.57
N VAL A 295 -3.09 23.76 4.13
CA VAL A 295 -2.66 23.73 2.74
C VAL A 295 -2.97 22.37 2.12
N PRO A 296 -3.98 22.23 1.24
CA PRO A 296 -4.36 20.93 0.66
C PRO A 296 -3.45 20.53 -0.50
N VAL A 297 -2.75 21.48 -1.12
CA VAL A 297 -1.87 21.29 -2.28
C VAL A 297 -0.58 22.09 -2.14
N VAL A 298 0.54 21.45 -2.47
CA VAL A 298 1.90 22.02 -2.46
C VAL A 298 2.65 21.64 -3.74
N ASP A 299 3.76 22.31 -4.02
CA ASP A 299 4.69 21.91 -5.08
C ASP A 299 5.42 20.59 -4.74
N VAL A 300 6.29 20.09 -5.63
CA VAL A 300 7.02 18.83 -5.39
C VAL A 300 8.06 18.91 -4.25
N ARG A 301 8.40 20.11 -3.80
CA ARG A 301 9.34 20.38 -2.69
C ARG A 301 8.62 20.57 -1.35
N GLY A 302 7.30 20.77 -1.38
CA GLY A 302 6.47 21.04 -0.21
C GLY A 302 6.23 22.52 0.04
N ASP A 303 6.56 23.38 -0.93
CA ASP A 303 6.35 24.83 -0.89
C ASP A 303 4.97 25.19 -1.48
N PRO A 304 4.47 26.42 -1.23
CA PRO A 304 3.20 26.87 -1.80
C PRO A 304 3.19 26.82 -3.33
N VAL A 305 2.06 26.39 -3.91
CA VAL A 305 1.87 26.41 -5.36
C VAL A 305 1.71 27.84 -5.89
N PRO A 306 2.08 28.11 -7.16
CA PRO A 306 1.79 29.39 -7.81
C PRO A 306 0.28 29.69 -7.86
N GLU A 307 -0.07 30.98 -7.79
CA GLU A 307 -1.46 31.41 -7.99
C GLU A 307 -2.00 31.00 -9.36
N GLU A 308 -3.28 30.62 -9.39
CA GLU A 308 -3.99 30.28 -10.63
C GLU A 308 -4.06 31.50 -11.55
N ARG A 309 -3.57 31.34 -12.78
CA ARG A 309 -3.66 32.35 -13.83
C ARG A 309 -3.96 31.73 -15.19
N ALA A 310 -4.70 32.46 -16.01
CA ALA A 310 -4.93 32.09 -17.40
C ALA A 310 -3.70 32.44 -18.25
N ILE A 311 -3.39 31.58 -19.23
CA ILE A 311 -2.46 31.88 -20.31
C ILE A 311 -3.26 32.34 -21.53
N GLU A 312 -2.94 33.54 -22.01
CA GLU A 312 -3.54 34.10 -23.22
C GLU A 312 -2.88 33.56 -24.50
N GLY A 313 -3.60 33.59 -25.61
CA GLY A 313 -3.06 33.26 -26.94
C GLY A 313 -2.93 31.76 -27.27
N ILE A 314 -3.17 30.87 -26.30
CA ILE A 314 -3.19 29.42 -26.50
C ILE A 314 -4.61 28.95 -26.87
N GLU A 315 -4.71 28.07 -27.87
CA GLU A 315 -5.99 27.58 -28.36
C GLU A 315 -6.68 26.64 -27.36
N GLY A 316 -5.90 25.78 -26.71
CA GLY A 316 -6.37 24.78 -25.76
C GLY A 316 -6.83 23.50 -26.46
N TRP A 317 -6.74 22.36 -25.75
CA TRP A 317 -7.14 21.08 -26.32
C TRP A 317 -8.63 21.10 -26.68
N ALA A 318 -8.97 20.75 -27.91
CA ALA A 318 -10.32 20.89 -28.48
C ALA A 318 -10.94 22.29 -28.27
N GLN A 319 -10.11 23.33 -28.38
CA GLN A 319 -10.50 24.75 -28.25
C GLN A 319 -11.04 25.11 -26.85
N SER A 320 -10.71 24.33 -25.83
CA SER A 320 -11.16 24.55 -24.45
C SER A 320 -10.31 25.63 -23.80
N ARG A 321 -10.96 26.70 -23.32
CA ARG A 321 -10.32 27.89 -22.75
C ARG A 321 -10.97 28.30 -21.44
N PRO A 322 -10.21 28.89 -20.49
CA PRO A 322 -8.79 29.26 -20.60
C PRO A 322 -7.84 28.07 -20.34
N VAL A 323 -6.59 28.18 -20.83
CA VAL A 323 -5.49 27.35 -20.33
C VAL A 323 -5.00 27.96 -19.02
N ARG A 324 -4.95 27.18 -17.95
CA ARG A 324 -4.59 27.63 -16.59
C ARG A 324 -3.24 27.05 -16.15
N VAL A 325 -2.48 27.86 -15.42
CA VAL A 325 -1.30 27.40 -14.68
C VAL A 325 -1.38 27.89 -13.24
N GLY A 326 -0.74 27.18 -12.32
CA GLY A 326 -0.97 27.40 -10.89
C GLY A 326 -2.33 26.84 -10.45
N ASN A 327 -2.64 26.93 -9.17
CA ASN A 327 -3.88 26.35 -8.64
C ASN A 327 -4.43 27.16 -7.46
N SER A 328 -5.74 27.40 -7.47
CA SER A 328 -6.44 28.18 -6.45
C SER A 328 -6.77 27.38 -5.18
N ALA A 329 -6.53 26.07 -5.17
CA ALA A 329 -6.82 25.21 -4.03
C ALA A 329 -5.91 25.43 -2.81
N ALA A 330 -4.78 26.14 -2.94
CA ALA A 330 -3.79 26.32 -1.86
C ALA A 330 -4.38 26.86 -0.54
N GLY A 331 -5.43 27.69 -0.62
CA GLY A 331 -6.11 28.27 0.55
C GLY A 331 -7.37 27.52 1.01
N GLN A 332 -7.69 26.37 0.42
CA GLN A 332 -8.95 25.67 0.69
C GLN A 332 -8.85 24.74 1.89
N LEU A 333 -9.90 24.74 2.72
CA LEU A 333 -10.08 23.75 3.76
C LEU A 333 -10.72 22.47 3.19
N GLN A 334 -10.11 21.31 3.47
CA GLN A 334 -10.57 20.00 2.98
C GLN A 334 -10.50 18.93 4.09
N TYR A 335 -11.58 18.80 4.87
CA TYR A 335 -11.64 17.84 5.99
C TYR A 335 -11.59 16.37 5.55
N ASP A 336 -12.15 16.05 4.38
CA ASP A 336 -12.07 14.72 3.77
C ASP A 336 -10.64 14.32 3.39
N ALA A 337 -9.83 15.24 2.86
CA ALA A 337 -8.41 15.02 2.61
C ALA A 337 -7.65 14.65 3.90
N TRP A 338 -7.92 15.33 5.02
CA TRP A 338 -7.33 14.97 6.33
C TRP A 338 -7.76 13.57 6.78
N GLY A 339 -9.02 13.20 6.56
CA GLY A 339 -9.53 11.85 6.78
C GLY A 339 -8.70 10.81 6.03
N LEU A 340 -8.42 11.06 4.75
CA LEU A 340 -7.62 10.18 3.90
C LEU A 340 -6.15 10.11 4.35
N VAL A 341 -5.57 11.21 4.82
CA VAL A 341 -4.20 11.22 5.40
C VAL A 341 -4.11 10.28 6.61
N VAL A 342 -5.03 10.37 7.56
CA VAL A 342 -5.00 9.51 8.77
C VAL A 342 -5.37 8.05 8.43
N GLU A 343 -6.25 7.84 7.45
CA GLU A 343 -6.52 6.50 6.89
C GLU A 343 -5.26 5.88 6.29
N ALA A 344 -4.47 6.65 5.53
CA ALA A 344 -3.23 6.15 4.94
C ALA A 344 -2.23 5.68 6.01
N VAL A 345 -2.11 6.41 7.12
CA VAL A 345 -1.32 5.97 8.28
C VAL A 345 -1.90 4.68 8.86
N SER A 346 -3.22 4.58 9.01
CA SER A 346 -3.87 3.35 9.51
C SER A 346 -3.57 2.16 8.60
N VAL A 347 -3.74 2.31 7.29
CA VAL A 347 -3.44 1.29 6.28
C VAL A 347 -1.98 0.88 6.36
N HIS A 348 -1.05 1.85 6.40
CA HIS A 348 0.38 1.59 6.51
C HIS A 348 0.73 0.70 7.71
N LEU A 349 0.13 0.97 8.88
CA LEU A 349 0.33 0.18 10.09
C LEU A 349 -0.30 -1.22 9.99
N GLN A 350 -1.51 -1.31 9.43
CA GLN A 350 -2.20 -2.59 9.21
C GLN A 350 -1.44 -3.51 8.26
N THR A 351 -0.73 -2.96 7.28
CA THR A 351 0.13 -3.70 6.34
C THR A 351 1.56 -3.91 6.86
N GLY A 352 1.82 -3.63 8.13
CA GLY A 352 3.08 -3.95 8.79
C GLY A 352 4.16 -2.86 8.75
N GLY A 353 3.79 -1.64 8.38
CA GLY A 353 4.57 -0.43 8.65
C GLY A 353 4.72 -0.14 10.14
N SER A 354 5.54 0.87 10.45
CA SER A 354 5.84 1.31 11.81
C SER A 354 5.37 2.73 12.04
N LEU A 355 4.92 3.02 13.25
CA LEU A 355 4.59 4.38 13.68
C LEU A 355 5.83 5.03 14.28
N ASP A 356 6.33 6.10 13.68
CA ASP A 356 7.35 6.98 14.26
C ASP A 356 6.73 8.23 14.90
N ASP A 357 7.57 9.06 15.52
CA ASP A 357 7.13 10.24 16.26
C ASP A 357 6.58 11.34 15.35
N SER A 358 7.13 11.49 14.15
CA SER A 358 6.64 12.47 13.17
C SER A 358 5.23 12.11 12.70
N THR A 359 5.02 10.84 12.36
CA THR A 359 3.73 10.29 11.93
C THR A 359 2.71 10.34 13.06
N TRP A 360 3.12 10.03 14.29
CA TRP A 360 2.23 10.16 15.44
C TRP A 360 1.86 11.62 15.72
N THR A 361 2.80 12.55 15.56
CA THR A 361 2.54 13.99 15.72
C THR A 361 1.50 14.46 14.71
N LEU A 362 1.67 14.10 13.43
CA LEU A 362 0.68 14.36 12.37
C LEU A 362 -0.73 13.87 12.76
N VAL A 363 -0.87 12.59 13.11
CA VAL A 363 -2.16 11.99 13.50
C VAL A 363 -2.76 12.69 14.71
N ARG A 364 -1.95 12.94 15.74
CA ARG A 364 -2.40 13.58 16.97
C ARG A 364 -2.85 15.01 16.73
N THR A 365 -2.11 15.79 15.95
CA THR A 365 -2.43 17.20 15.67
C THR A 365 -3.75 17.32 14.91
N LEU A 366 -3.96 16.52 13.86
CA LEU A 366 -5.23 16.49 13.14
C LEU A 366 -6.39 16.05 14.04
N ALA A 367 -6.22 14.99 14.84
CA ALA A 367 -7.27 14.52 15.74
C ALA A 367 -7.60 15.50 16.87
N ASP A 368 -6.60 16.19 17.40
CA ASP A 368 -6.77 17.22 18.41
C ASP A 368 -7.52 18.43 17.86
N ARG A 369 -7.19 18.87 16.65
CA ARG A 369 -7.88 19.96 15.95
C ARG A 369 -9.34 19.61 15.66
N ILE A 370 -9.59 18.48 15.00
CA ILE A 370 -10.96 18.05 14.66
C ILE A 370 -11.84 17.87 15.88
N ALA A 371 -11.27 17.43 17.01
CA ALA A 371 -12.06 17.26 18.22
C ALA A 371 -12.31 18.58 18.98
N ALA A 372 -11.55 19.64 18.70
CA ALA A 372 -11.73 20.96 19.32
C ALA A 372 -12.61 21.90 18.48
N ASP A 373 -12.51 21.82 17.15
CA ASP A 373 -13.17 22.74 16.23
C ASP A 373 -14.62 22.30 15.98
N GLU A 374 -15.53 23.27 15.85
CA GLU A 374 -16.84 23.03 15.25
C GLU A 374 -16.69 22.76 13.73
N PRO A 375 -17.66 22.10 13.07
CA PRO A 375 -17.67 22.01 11.62
C PRO A 375 -17.84 23.41 11.00
N GLU A 376 -16.97 23.74 10.08
CA GLU A 376 -17.05 24.95 9.26
C GLU A 376 -17.15 24.59 7.78
N SER A 377 -17.55 25.56 6.97
CA SER A 377 -17.66 25.37 5.52
C SER A 377 -16.31 24.99 4.93
N SER A 378 -16.31 24.00 4.05
CA SER A 378 -15.12 23.47 3.38
C SER A 378 -15.35 23.37 1.88
N ALA A 379 -14.28 23.44 1.09
CA ALA A 379 -14.35 23.18 -0.35
C ALA A 379 -14.48 21.68 -0.65
N GLY A 380 -14.05 20.84 0.32
CA GLY A 380 -14.08 19.38 0.25
C GLY A 380 -13.20 18.81 -0.87
N ILE A 381 -13.29 17.49 -1.07
CA ILE A 381 -12.54 16.79 -2.15
C ILE A 381 -12.88 17.30 -3.56
N TRP A 382 -14.01 18.00 -3.72
CA TRP A 382 -14.48 18.55 -5.00
C TRP A 382 -14.01 19.96 -5.27
N GLU A 383 -13.30 20.60 -4.34
CA GLU A 383 -12.71 21.93 -4.52
C GLU A 383 -13.75 23.00 -4.89
N LEU A 384 -14.92 22.94 -4.24
CA LEU A 384 -16.01 23.89 -4.49
C LEU A 384 -15.54 25.33 -4.28
N ARG A 385 -15.75 26.18 -5.29
CA ARG A 385 -15.40 27.61 -5.23
C ARG A 385 -16.18 28.37 -4.16
N ASP A 386 -17.38 27.90 -3.82
CA ASP A 386 -18.17 28.39 -2.69
C ASP A 386 -18.21 27.32 -1.59
N PRO A 387 -17.39 27.44 -0.53
CA PRO A 387 -17.31 26.46 0.54
C PRO A 387 -18.66 26.23 1.24
N LYS A 388 -19.02 24.97 1.46
CA LYS A 388 -20.28 24.57 2.11
C LYS A 388 -20.05 23.68 3.32
N LEU A 389 -21.07 23.52 4.16
CA LEU A 389 -21.12 22.45 5.16
C LEU A 389 -21.39 21.10 4.48
N LEU A 390 -20.32 20.48 3.99
CA LEU A 390 -20.34 19.23 3.23
C LEU A 390 -20.43 18.00 4.15
N LEU A 391 -21.26 17.04 3.75
CA LEU A 391 -21.33 15.71 4.39
C LEU A 391 -20.00 14.95 4.25
N SER A 392 -19.32 15.09 3.11
CA SER A 392 -17.97 14.52 2.89
C SER A 392 -16.97 15.01 3.94
N GLY A 393 -17.03 16.30 4.29
CA GLY A 393 -16.18 16.91 5.30
C GLY A 393 -16.38 16.25 6.67
N ASP A 394 -17.63 16.05 7.09
CA ASP A 394 -17.93 15.36 8.35
C ASP A 394 -17.56 13.86 8.32
N ILE A 395 -17.70 13.18 7.18
CA ILE A 395 -17.18 11.81 7.02
C ILE A 395 -15.65 11.81 7.20
N GLY A 396 -14.95 12.79 6.64
CA GLY A 396 -13.51 13.02 6.84
C GLY A 396 -13.13 13.23 8.30
N ARG A 397 -13.82 14.14 8.98
CA ARG A 397 -13.66 14.42 10.42
C ARG A 397 -13.87 13.17 11.27
N TRP A 398 -14.93 12.42 11.00
CA TRP A 398 -15.17 11.13 11.64
C TRP A 398 -14.01 10.16 11.40
N LEU A 399 -13.52 10.07 10.16
CA LEU A 399 -12.46 9.16 9.76
C LEU A 399 -11.14 9.47 10.48
N VAL A 400 -10.75 10.75 10.57
CA VAL A 400 -9.60 11.22 11.37
C VAL A 400 -9.69 10.66 12.80
N LEU A 401 -10.81 10.90 13.48
CA LEU A 401 -10.97 10.53 14.88
C LEU A 401 -11.03 9.01 15.07
N ASP A 402 -11.75 8.28 14.20
CA ASP A 402 -11.88 6.82 14.29
C ASP A 402 -10.52 6.14 14.15
N ARG A 403 -9.74 6.54 13.13
CA ARG A 403 -8.39 6.00 12.89
C ARG A 403 -7.43 6.43 13.99
N ALA A 404 -7.44 7.69 14.44
CA ALA A 404 -6.59 8.14 15.54
C ALA A 404 -6.85 7.36 16.85
N ILE A 405 -8.12 7.06 17.17
CA ILE A 405 -8.47 6.23 18.34
C ILE A 405 -7.94 4.81 18.18
N TRP A 406 -8.05 4.21 16.99
CA TRP A 406 -7.51 2.89 16.71
C TRP A 406 -5.98 2.87 16.81
N ILE A 407 -5.28 3.83 16.21
CA ILE A 407 -3.82 3.98 16.27
C ILE A 407 -3.38 4.16 17.72
N ALA A 408 -4.02 5.04 18.48
CA ALA A 408 -3.66 5.26 19.87
C ALA A 408 -3.73 3.94 20.67
N ARG A 409 -4.83 3.18 20.56
CA ARG A 409 -5.05 1.91 21.31
C ARG A 409 -3.88 0.93 21.22
N GLY A 410 -3.26 0.80 20.04
CA GLY A 410 -2.20 -0.17 19.80
C GLY A 410 -0.78 0.29 20.12
N TRP A 411 -0.53 1.60 20.28
CA TRP A 411 0.84 2.13 20.14
C TRP A 411 1.26 3.13 21.23
N ARG A 412 0.47 4.18 21.48
CA ARG A 412 0.81 5.20 22.49
C ARG A 412 -0.41 5.59 23.35
N PRO A 413 -0.34 5.48 24.69
CA PRO A 413 -1.37 6.02 25.56
C PRO A 413 -1.43 7.55 25.41
N THR A 414 -2.65 8.11 25.36
CA THR A 414 -2.89 9.55 25.39
C THR A 414 -4.11 9.83 26.26
N THR A 415 -4.06 10.92 27.03
CA THR A 415 -5.15 11.37 27.91
C THR A 415 -6.32 11.95 27.12
N ARG A 416 -6.10 12.36 25.87
CA ARG A 416 -7.12 12.99 25.00
C ARG A 416 -8.12 12.02 24.38
N ARG A 417 -7.94 10.70 24.54
CA ARG A 417 -8.81 9.68 23.95
C ARG A 417 -10.29 9.83 24.29
N ARG A 418 -10.61 10.37 25.47
CA ARG A 418 -12.01 10.58 25.87
C ARG A 418 -12.66 11.65 24.99
N HIS A 419 -11.96 12.76 24.77
CA HIS A 419 -12.40 13.88 23.94
C HIS A 419 -12.62 13.42 22.49
N TRP A 420 -11.63 12.75 21.90
CA TRP A 420 -11.75 12.22 20.54
C TRP A 420 -12.92 11.24 20.37
N ARG A 421 -13.20 10.40 21.37
CA ARG A 421 -14.33 9.45 21.31
C ARG A 421 -15.68 10.16 21.33
N HIS A 422 -15.79 11.24 22.07
CA HIS A 422 -17.01 12.04 22.15
C HIS A 422 -17.29 12.68 20.79
N ALA A 423 -16.36 13.50 20.28
CA ALA A 423 -16.45 14.13 18.98
C ALA A 423 -16.71 13.13 17.84
N ARG A 424 -16.00 11.99 17.83
CA ARG A 424 -16.22 10.93 16.81
C ARG A 424 -17.66 10.40 16.84
N THR A 425 -18.22 10.25 18.04
CA THR A 425 -19.58 9.71 18.20
C THR A 425 -20.62 10.74 17.77
N GLU A 426 -20.42 12.01 18.08
CA GLU A 426 -21.28 13.10 17.64
C GLU A 426 -21.28 13.26 16.12
N THR A 427 -20.10 13.40 15.51
CA THR A 427 -19.97 13.48 14.04
C THR A 427 -20.56 12.27 13.35
N ARG A 428 -20.31 11.06 13.88
CA ARG A 428 -20.94 9.83 13.35
C ARG A 428 -22.46 9.89 13.40
N ASN A 429 -23.03 10.31 14.53
CA ASN A 429 -24.48 10.36 14.69
C ASN A 429 -25.11 11.40 13.75
N ARG A 430 -24.44 12.54 13.56
CA ARG A 430 -24.88 13.58 12.63
C ARG A 430 -24.94 13.09 11.18
N VAL A 431 -23.86 12.47 10.69
CA VAL A 431 -23.83 11.87 9.33
C VAL A 431 -24.90 10.79 9.19
N LEU A 432 -25.06 9.92 10.19
CA LEU A 432 -26.06 8.85 10.12
C LEU A 432 -27.50 9.35 10.18
N ALA A 433 -27.76 10.47 10.84
CA ALA A 433 -29.08 11.10 10.88
C ALA A 433 -29.45 11.76 9.54
N ALA A 434 -28.46 12.13 8.72
CA ALA A 434 -28.67 12.68 7.39
C ALA A 434 -28.97 11.61 6.31
N ILE A 435 -28.82 10.32 6.64
CA ILE A 435 -29.20 9.23 5.72
C ILE A 435 -30.70 8.94 5.90
N ASP A 436 -31.49 9.14 4.86
CA ASP A 436 -32.93 8.89 4.90
C ASP A 436 -33.30 7.38 4.80
N GLY A 437 -34.60 7.08 4.82
CA GLY A 437 -35.10 5.70 4.75
C GLY A 437 -34.74 4.98 3.44
N ASP A 438 -34.67 5.73 2.34
CA ASP A 438 -34.35 5.25 0.99
C ASP A 438 -32.84 5.09 0.78
N GLY A 439 -32.02 5.56 1.73
CA GLY A 439 -30.56 5.50 1.64
C GLY A 439 -29.94 6.73 0.98
N ARG A 440 -30.71 7.80 0.75
CA ARG A 440 -30.19 9.07 0.24
C ARG A 440 -29.35 9.76 1.30
N LEU A 441 -28.19 10.25 0.90
CA LEU A 441 -27.33 11.12 1.68
C LEU A 441 -27.03 12.37 0.84
N PRO A 442 -27.53 13.57 1.21
CA PRO A 442 -27.30 14.77 0.44
C PRO A 442 -25.84 15.23 0.49
N GLN A 443 -25.42 16.02 -0.49
CA GLN A 443 -24.09 16.66 -0.53
C GLN A 443 -23.84 17.59 0.68
N THR A 444 -24.85 18.37 1.06
CA THR A 444 -24.79 19.40 2.11
C THR A 444 -25.93 19.22 3.13
N TYR A 445 -25.76 19.74 4.34
CA TYR A 445 -26.82 19.73 5.35
C TYR A 445 -27.99 20.69 5.07
N ASP A 446 -27.75 21.74 4.27
CA ASP A 446 -28.60 22.93 4.26
C ASP A 446 -29.50 23.05 3.01
N HIS A 447 -29.55 22.01 2.17
CA HIS A 447 -30.26 22.02 0.89
C HIS A 447 -31.10 20.76 0.69
N ASP A 448 -32.06 20.84 -0.24
CA ASP A 448 -32.77 19.67 -0.77
C ASP A 448 -31.78 18.61 -1.28
N TYR A 449 -32.26 17.38 -1.41
CA TYR A 449 -31.44 16.25 -1.80
C TYR A 449 -30.74 16.47 -3.17
N ARG A 450 -29.43 16.76 -3.13
CA ARG A 450 -28.50 16.67 -4.26
C ARG A 450 -27.62 15.43 -4.08
N PRO A 451 -27.70 14.42 -4.97
CA PRO A 451 -26.84 13.24 -4.92
C PRO A 451 -25.36 13.61 -5.08
N ASP A 452 -24.50 12.90 -4.34
CA ASP A 452 -23.05 13.08 -4.40
C ASP A 452 -22.33 11.74 -4.18
N ALA A 453 -21.36 11.43 -5.04
CA ALA A 453 -20.63 10.17 -5.00
C ALA A 453 -19.77 10.00 -3.74
N SER A 454 -19.44 11.08 -3.03
CA SER A 454 -18.77 11.04 -1.71
C SER A 454 -19.58 10.30 -0.66
N ALA A 455 -20.89 10.10 -0.85
CA ALA A 455 -21.68 9.22 -0.01
C ALA A 455 -21.10 7.78 0.07
N LEU A 456 -20.41 7.31 -0.98
CA LEU A 456 -19.73 6.00 -0.97
C LEU A 456 -18.59 5.92 0.06
N MET A 457 -18.06 7.04 0.54
CA MET A 457 -17.09 7.05 1.64
C MET A 457 -17.65 6.37 2.90
N VAL A 458 -18.96 6.45 3.14
CA VAL A 458 -19.64 5.85 4.30
C VAL A 458 -19.40 4.32 4.39
N PRO A 459 -19.75 3.52 3.36
CA PRO A 459 -19.45 2.09 3.36
C PRO A 459 -17.96 1.78 3.14
N LEU A 460 -17.24 2.57 2.34
CA LEU A 460 -15.82 2.31 2.02
C LEU A 460 -14.91 2.36 3.24
N PHE A 461 -15.11 3.35 4.10
CA PHE A 461 -14.27 3.56 5.29
C PHE A 461 -14.89 3.00 6.58
N GLY A 462 -16.06 2.38 6.49
CA GLY A 462 -16.67 1.61 7.57
C GLY A 462 -17.43 2.43 8.61
N LEU A 463 -17.95 3.61 8.24
CA LEU A 463 -18.83 4.41 9.11
C LEU A 463 -20.13 3.63 9.40
N LEU A 464 -20.65 2.99 8.37
CA LEU A 464 -21.63 1.91 8.48
C LEU A 464 -20.94 0.54 8.47
N PRO A 465 -21.31 -0.37 9.38
CA PRO A 465 -20.83 -1.74 9.32
C PRO A 465 -21.20 -2.39 7.98
N ARG A 466 -20.33 -3.27 7.48
CA ARG A 466 -20.51 -4.00 6.21
C ARG A 466 -21.91 -4.58 5.97
N ARG A 467 -22.50 -5.17 7.02
CA ARG A 467 -23.79 -5.89 6.94
C ARG A 467 -24.97 -5.00 7.31
N ASP A 468 -24.75 -3.72 7.55
CA ASP A 468 -25.83 -2.77 7.81
C ASP A 468 -26.65 -2.60 6.51
N PRO A 469 -27.96 -2.87 6.52
CA PRO A 469 -28.80 -2.73 5.33
C PRO A 469 -28.79 -1.33 4.73
N ARG A 470 -28.57 -0.28 5.54
CA ARG A 470 -28.46 1.11 5.06
C ARG A 470 -27.28 1.30 4.12
N ALA A 471 -26.18 0.57 4.34
CA ALA A 471 -24.99 0.69 3.49
C ALA A 471 -25.30 0.21 2.06
N LEU A 472 -25.99 -0.91 1.91
CA LEU A 472 -26.35 -1.41 0.58
C LEU A 472 -27.40 -0.54 -0.09
N ARG A 473 -28.40 -0.04 0.66
CA ARG A 473 -29.38 0.91 0.12
C ARG A 473 -28.70 2.16 -0.40
N LEU A 474 -27.84 2.79 0.40
CA LEU A 474 -27.08 3.97 -0.02
C LEU A 474 -26.27 3.72 -1.29
N ILE A 475 -25.58 2.57 -1.39
CA ILE A 475 -24.83 2.22 -2.61
C ILE A 475 -25.76 2.11 -3.81
N ARG A 476 -26.92 1.47 -3.67
CA ARG A 476 -27.91 1.35 -4.76
C ARG A 476 -28.42 2.73 -5.20
N THR A 477 -28.83 3.55 -4.24
CA THR A 477 -29.30 4.92 -4.51
C THR A 477 -28.25 5.74 -5.26
N VAL A 478 -26.99 5.71 -4.83
CA VAL A 478 -25.89 6.39 -5.54
C VAL A 478 -25.70 5.85 -6.97
N LEU A 479 -25.75 4.53 -7.16
CA LEU A 479 -25.62 3.91 -8.48
C LEU A 479 -26.79 4.24 -9.40
N ASP A 480 -27.99 4.37 -8.86
CA ASP A 480 -29.20 4.70 -9.61
C ASP A 480 -29.21 6.19 -10.00
N ASP A 481 -28.81 7.07 -9.08
CA ASP A 481 -28.84 8.53 -9.28
C ASP A 481 -27.67 9.05 -10.13
N LEU A 482 -26.49 8.43 -10.03
CA LEU A 482 -25.23 8.91 -10.67
C LEU A 482 -24.63 7.95 -11.69
N GLY A 483 -25.27 6.80 -11.92
CA GLY A 483 -24.76 5.73 -12.79
C GLY A 483 -24.80 6.08 -14.27
N ALA A 484 -23.68 5.82 -14.96
CA ALA A 484 -23.60 5.86 -16.42
C ALA A 484 -22.99 4.53 -16.91
N GLY A 485 -23.78 3.46 -16.78
CA GLY A 485 -23.30 2.09 -17.00
C GLY A 485 -22.24 1.67 -15.97
N PRO A 486 -21.02 1.23 -16.37
CA PRO A 486 -19.96 0.89 -15.44
C PRO A 486 -19.30 2.12 -14.80
N PHE A 487 -19.49 3.31 -15.39
CA PHE A 487 -18.99 4.58 -14.88
C PHE A 487 -19.93 5.20 -13.84
N LEU A 488 -19.46 6.27 -13.19
CA LEU A 488 -20.22 7.01 -12.16
C LEU A 488 -19.82 8.49 -12.23
N TYR A 489 -20.79 9.39 -12.23
CA TYR A 489 -20.56 10.83 -12.11
C TYR A 489 -20.26 11.24 -10.65
N ARG A 490 -19.64 12.42 -10.45
CA ARG A 490 -19.44 13.00 -9.10
C ARG A 490 -20.75 13.45 -8.48
N TYR A 491 -21.53 14.16 -9.28
CA TYR A 491 -22.87 14.69 -9.02
C TYR A 491 -23.66 14.67 -10.34
N PRO A 492 -24.98 14.90 -10.34
CA PRO A 492 -25.77 14.77 -11.57
C PRO A 492 -25.26 15.70 -12.69
N PRO A 493 -25.16 15.21 -13.95
CA PRO A 493 -24.70 16.02 -15.07
C PRO A 493 -25.66 17.19 -15.31
N GLY A 494 -25.11 18.35 -15.68
CA GLY A 494 -25.88 19.57 -15.95
C GLY A 494 -26.34 20.33 -14.71
N GLY A 495 -25.86 19.97 -13.52
CA GLY A 495 -26.02 20.80 -12.32
C GLY A 495 -25.17 22.08 -12.36
N ASP A 496 -25.57 23.08 -11.58
CA ASP A 496 -24.75 24.28 -11.37
C ASP A 496 -23.68 24.01 -10.30
N ASP A 497 -22.43 24.06 -10.74
CA ASP A 497 -21.19 23.97 -9.95
C ASP A 497 -20.24 25.15 -10.25
N GLY A 498 -20.74 26.16 -10.98
CA GLY A 498 -19.97 27.34 -11.38
C GLY A 498 -19.18 27.21 -12.69
N PHE A 499 -19.32 26.12 -13.45
CA PHE A 499 -18.65 25.97 -14.75
C PHE A 499 -19.59 25.58 -15.89
N SER A 500 -19.21 25.98 -17.11
CA SER A 500 -19.95 25.65 -18.32
C SER A 500 -19.73 24.20 -18.78
N GLY A 501 -20.61 23.73 -19.66
CA GLY A 501 -20.55 22.38 -20.22
C GLY A 501 -21.00 21.28 -19.25
N THR A 502 -20.88 20.04 -19.70
CA THR A 502 -21.15 18.85 -18.89
C THR A 502 -19.87 18.02 -18.84
N GLU A 503 -19.38 17.76 -17.64
CA GLU A 503 -18.20 16.93 -17.41
C GLU A 503 -18.43 15.47 -17.80
N GLY A 504 -17.34 14.74 -18.00
CA GLY A 504 -17.36 13.30 -18.17
C GLY A 504 -17.66 12.57 -16.86
N ALA A 505 -17.70 11.24 -16.92
CA ALA A 505 -17.76 10.43 -15.72
C ALA A 505 -16.37 10.38 -15.05
N PHE A 506 -16.30 10.82 -13.79
CA PHE A 506 -15.06 10.87 -13.02
C PHE A 506 -14.58 9.46 -12.65
N LEU A 507 -13.44 9.05 -13.21
CA LEU A 507 -12.97 7.66 -13.15
C LEU A 507 -12.78 7.11 -11.73
N PRO A 508 -12.27 7.89 -10.74
CA PRO A 508 -12.20 7.43 -9.36
C PRO A 508 -13.55 6.94 -8.80
N MET A 509 -14.67 7.51 -9.24
CA MET A 509 -16.01 7.16 -8.73
C MET A 509 -16.50 5.80 -9.24
N GLY A 510 -16.19 5.45 -10.50
CA GLY A 510 -16.43 4.10 -11.02
C GLY A 510 -15.70 3.03 -10.18
N TRP A 511 -14.47 3.32 -9.77
CA TRP A 511 -13.69 2.43 -8.89
C TRP A 511 -14.19 2.42 -7.45
N TRP A 512 -14.68 3.55 -6.92
CA TRP A 512 -15.37 3.61 -5.63
C TRP A 512 -16.63 2.75 -5.62
N ALA A 513 -17.41 2.73 -6.71
CA ALA A 513 -18.56 1.84 -6.85
C ALA A 513 -18.15 0.36 -6.75
N VAL A 514 -17.12 -0.06 -7.49
CA VAL A 514 -16.56 -1.43 -7.40
C VAL A 514 -16.14 -1.74 -5.96
N ALA A 515 -15.38 -0.84 -5.33
CA ALA A 515 -14.89 -1.02 -3.97
C ALA A 515 -16.06 -1.10 -2.96
N ALA A 516 -17.09 -0.26 -3.08
CA ALA A 516 -18.24 -0.21 -2.19
C ALA A 516 -19.08 -1.50 -2.26
N LEU A 517 -19.34 -1.98 -3.47
CA LEU A 517 -19.98 -3.27 -3.73
C LEU A 517 -19.14 -4.43 -3.15
N ALA A 518 -17.83 -4.43 -3.36
CA ALA A 518 -16.93 -5.45 -2.84
C ALA A 518 -16.90 -5.49 -1.31
N VAL A 519 -16.78 -4.34 -0.64
CA VAL A 519 -16.69 -4.30 0.82
C VAL A 519 -18.00 -4.75 1.46
N THR A 520 -19.16 -4.36 0.92
CA THR A 520 -20.51 -4.77 1.38
C THR A 520 -20.88 -6.21 1.04
N GLY A 521 -20.16 -6.84 0.11
CA GLY A 521 -20.26 -8.28 -0.18
C GLY A 521 -20.99 -8.62 -1.47
N GLN A 522 -21.31 -7.63 -2.31
CA GLN A 522 -21.84 -7.80 -3.65
C GLN A 522 -20.72 -8.19 -4.64
N VAL A 523 -20.06 -9.31 -4.36
CA VAL A 523 -18.79 -9.69 -5.00
C VAL A 523 -18.93 -9.91 -6.51
N LYS A 524 -19.99 -10.57 -6.96
CA LYS A 524 -20.21 -10.85 -8.39
C LYS A 524 -20.43 -9.59 -9.21
N GLU A 525 -21.19 -8.64 -8.66
CA GLU A 525 -21.47 -7.37 -9.32
C GLU A 525 -20.23 -6.46 -9.34
N ALA A 526 -19.47 -6.44 -8.25
CA ALA A 526 -18.18 -5.75 -8.21
C ALA A 526 -17.18 -6.33 -9.24
N GLU A 527 -17.16 -7.66 -9.40
CA GLU A 527 -16.34 -8.35 -10.42
C GLU A 527 -16.78 -7.94 -11.84
N ALA A 528 -18.07 -8.04 -12.15
CA ALA A 528 -18.58 -7.65 -13.47
C ALA A 528 -18.33 -6.17 -13.81
N ARG A 529 -18.51 -5.25 -12.84
CA ARG A 529 -18.21 -3.83 -13.06
C ARG A 529 -16.71 -3.57 -13.24
N ALA A 530 -15.86 -4.27 -12.49
CA ALA A 530 -14.41 -4.17 -12.68
C ALA A 530 -13.96 -4.67 -14.06
N ASP A 531 -14.49 -5.82 -14.50
CA ASP A 531 -14.23 -6.39 -15.83
C ASP A 531 -14.62 -5.39 -16.94
N GLN A 532 -15.80 -4.76 -16.82
CA GLN A 532 -16.28 -3.75 -17.77
C GLN A 532 -15.38 -2.51 -17.81
N LEU A 533 -15.02 -1.94 -16.65
CA LEU A 533 -14.11 -0.79 -16.59
C LEU A 533 -12.73 -1.12 -17.18
N CYS A 534 -12.18 -2.29 -16.88
CA CYS A 534 -10.89 -2.72 -17.43
C CYS A 534 -10.92 -2.96 -18.95
N ALA A 535 -12.07 -3.38 -19.48
CA ALA A 535 -12.26 -3.60 -20.92
C ALA A 535 -12.44 -2.29 -21.71
N LEU A 536 -13.13 -1.31 -21.13
CA LEU A 536 -13.45 -0.03 -21.79
C LEU A 536 -12.30 0.98 -21.71
N LEU A 537 -11.56 1.00 -20.59
CA LEU A 537 -10.59 2.05 -20.33
C LEU A 537 -9.18 1.74 -20.85
N PRO A 538 -8.45 2.74 -21.38
CA PRO A 538 -7.05 2.56 -21.75
C PRO A 538 -6.18 2.22 -20.51
N PRO A 539 -4.98 1.65 -20.68
CA PRO A 539 -4.08 1.36 -19.56
C PRO A 539 -3.60 2.60 -18.80
N LEU A 540 -3.42 3.74 -19.49
CA LEU A 540 -3.13 5.04 -18.89
C LEU A 540 -4.45 5.80 -18.68
N LEU A 541 -4.94 5.84 -17.44
CA LEU A 541 -6.20 6.50 -17.10
C LEU A 541 -6.05 8.01 -16.99
N SER A 542 -6.95 8.73 -17.65
CA SER A 542 -7.15 10.16 -17.46
C SER A 542 -7.97 10.44 -16.20
N GLU A 543 -8.37 11.68 -16.05
CA GLU A 543 -9.23 12.16 -14.97
C GLU A 543 -10.67 11.67 -15.13
N GLU A 544 -11.21 11.84 -16.32
CA GLU A 544 -12.59 11.52 -16.68
C GLU A 544 -12.67 10.70 -17.95
N THR A 545 -13.87 10.23 -18.25
CA THR A 545 -14.18 9.64 -19.54
C THR A 545 -15.57 10.07 -20.01
N ASP A 546 -15.75 10.24 -21.31
CA ASP A 546 -17.08 10.31 -21.89
C ASP A 546 -17.77 8.96 -21.70
N PRO A 547 -18.88 8.86 -20.95
CA PRO A 547 -19.51 7.58 -20.67
C PRO A 547 -20.24 6.97 -21.87
N VAL A 548 -20.42 7.72 -22.96
CA VAL A 548 -21.07 7.24 -24.20
C VAL A 548 -20.10 6.38 -25.01
N ASP A 549 -18.87 6.86 -25.22
CA ASP A 549 -17.89 6.22 -26.11
C ASP A 549 -16.55 5.85 -25.44
N ALA A 550 -16.43 6.07 -24.13
CA ALA A 550 -15.23 5.86 -23.32
C ALA A 550 -14.00 6.68 -23.78
N THR A 551 -14.22 7.83 -24.44
CA THR A 551 -13.14 8.77 -24.75
C THR A 551 -12.52 9.30 -23.45
N ALA A 552 -11.20 9.33 -23.38
CA ALA A 552 -10.47 9.92 -22.25
C ALA A 552 -10.61 11.45 -22.23
N LEU A 553 -10.95 12.00 -21.06
CA LEU A 553 -11.16 13.43 -20.80
C LEU A 553 -10.37 13.87 -19.55
N GLY A 554 -10.12 15.18 -19.46
CA GLY A 554 -9.35 15.80 -18.38
C GLY A 554 -7.86 15.40 -18.36
N ASN A 555 -7.18 15.72 -17.26
CA ASN A 555 -5.73 15.57 -17.14
C ASN A 555 -5.26 14.10 -17.24
N VAL A 556 -4.06 13.86 -17.79
CA VAL A 556 -3.52 12.51 -18.00
C VAL A 556 -2.04 12.35 -17.62
N PRO A 557 -1.67 11.24 -16.92
CA PRO A 557 -2.58 10.39 -16.17
C PRO A 557 -3.11 11.11 -14.93
N LEU A 558 -4.34 10.82 -14.51
CA LEU A 558 -4.74 11.15 -13.14
C LEU A 558 -4.24 10.04 -12.20
N VAL A 559 -3.38 10.39 -11.24
CA VAL A 559 -2.88 9.44 -10.24
C VAL A 559 -4.04 8.87 -9.42
N TRP A 560 -5.02 9.70 -9.06
CA TRP A 560 -6.19 9.27 -8.29
C TRP A 560 -6.96 8.13 -8.99
N SER A 561 -7.22 8.24 -10.31
CA SER A 561 -7.87 7.19 -11.11
C SER A 561 -7.15 5.84 -10.99
N HIS A 562 -5.82 5.85 -11.08
CA HIS A 562 -4.99 4.64 -10.97
C HIS A 562 -4.97 4.09 -9.54
N MET A 563 -4.89 4.96 -8.53
CA MET A 563 -4.85 4.54 -7.13
C MET A 563 -6.17 3.88 -6.71
N GLU A 564 -7.29 4.41 -7.18
CA GLU A 564 -8.60 3.84 -6.89
C GLU A 564 -8.87 2.55 -7.64
N LEU A 565 -8.40 2.42 -8.88
CA LEU A 565 -8.38 1.14 -9.58
C LEU A 565 -7.65 0.08 -8.74
N ALA A 566 -6.41 0.37 -8.32
CA ALA A 566 -5.60 -0.59 -7.59
C ALA A 566 -6.22 -0.95 -6.23
N ARG A 567 -6.78 0.05 -5.53
CA ARG A 567 -7.49 -0.15 -4.25
C ARG A 567 -8.75 -1.00 -4.43
N ALA A 568 -9.55 -0.72 -5.45
CA ALA A 568 -10.78 -1.46 -5.76
C ALA A 568 -10.48 -2.93 -6.08
N LEU A 569 -9.48 -3.21 -6.93
CA LEU A 569 -9.07 -4.58 -7.25
C LEU A 569 -8.54 -5.32 -6.02
N TYR A 570 -7.78 -4.65 -5.14
CA TYR A 570 -7.35 -5.24 -3.86
C TYR A 570 -8.54 -5.58 -2.96
N LEU A 571 -9.51 -4.66 -2.82
CA LEU A 571 -10.69 -4.85 -1.99
C LEU A 571 -11.61 -5.96 -2.55
N LEU A 572 -11.74 -6.04 -3.86
CA LEU A 572 -12.45 -7.12 -4.56
C LEU A 572 -11.78 -8.47 -4.30
N ASP A 573 -10.45 -8.57 -4.43
CA ASP A 573 -9.74 -9.82 -4.16
C ASP A 573 -9.90 -10.27 -2.68
N ALA A 574 -9.84 -9.32 -1.75
CA ALA A 574 -10.12 -9.56 -0.34
C ALA A 574 -11.58 -10.02 -0.10
N ALA A 575 -12.55 -9.41 -0.79
CA ALA A 575 -13.96 -9.78 -0.72
C ALA A 575 -14.20 -11.19 -1.28
N ARG A 576 -13.55 -11.56 -2.38
CA ARG A 576 -13.61 -12.92 -2.98
C ARG A 576 -13.07 -13.98 -2.02
N LEU A 577 -11.93 -13.72 -1.37
CA LEU A 577 -11.37 -14.63 -0.36
C LEU A 577 -12.34 -14.84 0.79
N ARG A 578 -12.90 -13.75 1.32
CA ARG A 578 -13.87 -13.80 2.41
C ARG A 578 -15.14 -14.56 2.01
N HIS A 579 -15.65 -14.31 0.80
CA HIS A 579 -16.84 -14.97 0.28
C HIS A 579 -16.63 -16.49 0.11
N ARG A 580 -15.48 -16.92 -0.40
CA ARG A 580 -15.19 -18.34 -0.66
C ARG A 580 -14.73 -19.12 0.57
N TYR A 581 -13.93 -18.50 1.45
CA TYR A 581 -13.19 -19.20 2.50
C TYR A 581 -13.41 -18.63 3.92
N GLY A 582 -14.29 -17.63 4.06
CA GLY A 582 -14.62 -17.00 5.35
C GLY A 582 -13.56 -16.00 5.86
N THR A 583 -13.87 -15.37 7.00
CA THR A 583 -13.04 -14.30 7.58
C THR A 583 -11.67 -14.78 8.07
N ALA A 584 -11.58 -16.02 8.59
CA ALA A 584 -10.32 -16.58 9.08
C ALA A 584 -9.29 -16.70 7.95
N ALA A 585 -9.71 -17.13 6.75
CA ALA A 585 -8.85 -17.20 5.57
C ALA A 585 -8.39 -15.81 5.11
N LEU A 586 -9.27 -14.80 5.14
CA LEU A 586 -8.87 -13.42 4.84
C LEU A 586 -7.82 -12.90 5.84
N THR A 587 -7.99 -13.18 7.13
CA THR A 587 -7.01 -12.80 8.16
C THR A 587 -5.67 -13.51 7.93
N ALA A 588 -5.68 -14.81 7.69
CA ALA A 588 -4.47 -15.58 7.37
C ALA A 588 -3.78 -15.06 6.11
N TRP A 589 -4.55 -14.74 5.06
CA TRP A 589 -4.05 -14.13 3.83
C TRP A 589 -3.40 -12.77 4.10
N ARG A 590 -4.04 -11.87 4.86
CA ARG A 590 -3.44 -10.58 5.24
C ARG A 590 -2.15 -10.77 6.03
N ILE A 591 -2.13 -11.68 7.01
CA ILE A 591 -0.93 -11.97 7.79
C ILE A 591 0.19 -12.48 6.89
N ALA A 592 -0.07 -13.49 6.05
CA ALA A 592 0.91 -14.02 5.10
C ALA A 592 1.39 -12.95 4.10
N ARG A 593 0.46 -12.07 3.69
CA ARG A 593 0.71 -10.98 2.75
C ARG A 593 1.57 -9.86 3.35
N PHE A 594 1.60 -9.68 4.66
CA PHE A 594 2.33 -8.56 5.28
C PHE A 594 3.42 -8.99 6.29
N ALA A 595 3.56 -10.30 6.56
CA ALA A 595 4.59 -10.85 7.45
C ALA A 595 6.05 -10.62 6.96
N SER A 596 6.27 -10.41 5.66
CA SER A 596 7.62 -10.13 5.12
C SER A 596 8.07 -8.68 5.32
N LEU A 597 7.14 -7.72 5.35
CA LEU A 597 7.43 -6.29 5.45
C LEU A 597 7.95 -5.91 6.84
N ARG A 598 7.39 -6.51 7.90
CA ARG A 598 7.84 -6.33 9.29
C ARG A 598 9.27 -6.80 9.58
N ARG A 599 9.86 -7.65 8.71
CA ARG A 599 11.23 -8.18 8.88
C ARG A 599 12.29 -7.28 8.25
N ARG A 600 11.94 -6.52 7.20
CA ARG A 600 12.87 -5.63 6.50
C ARG A 600 13.13 -4.34 7.27
N THR A 601 12.10 -3.71 7.82
CA THR A 601 12.26 -2.50 8.65
C THR A 601 13.25 -2.71 9.80
N ARG A 602 13.18 -3.87 10.46
CA ARG A 602 14.06 -4.21 11.59
C ARG A 602 15.51 -4.51 11.21
N THR A 603 15.80 -4.90 9.97
CA THR A 603 17.18 -5.17 9.51
C THR A 603 17.90 -3.88 9.08
N THR A 604 17.18 -2.92 8.49
CA THR A 604 17.72 -1.59 8.16
C THR A 604 18.08 -0.75 9.39
N THR A 605 17.30 -0.81 10.48
CA THR A 605 17.60 -0.06 11.71
C THR A 605 18.87 -0.57 12.39
N THR A 606 19.09 -1.89 12.45
CA THR A 606 20.35 -2.47 12.96
C THR A 606 21.56 -2.17 12.08
N ARG A 607 21.37 -2.07 10.76
CA ARG A 607 22.49 -1.79 9.83
C ARG A 607 22.93 -0.31 9.87
N ARG A 608 21.99 0.63 10.10
CA ARG A 608 22.31 2.05 10.33
C ARG A 608 22.96 2.30 11.70
N HIS A 609 22.60 1.54 12.74
CA HIS A 609 23.29 1.67 14.03
C HIS A 609 24.71 1.13 14.02
N HIS A 610 25.02 0.04 13.29
CA HIS A 610 26.41 -0.41 13.14
C HIS A 610 27.25 0.50 12.24
N ALA A 611 26.68 1.04 11.16
CA ALA A 611 27.40 1.97 10.29
C ALA A 611 27.71 3.34 10.94
N ALA A 612 26.98 3.73 11.99
CA ALA A 612 27.23 4.96 12.75
C ALA A 612 28.24 4.76 13.88
N THR A 613 28.39 3.55 14.41
CA THR A 613 29.40 3.23 15.44
C THR A 613 30.76 2.83 14.87
N ASP A 614 30.82 2.38 13.61
CA ASP A 614 32.07 1.94 12.98
C ASP A 614 32.88 3.09 12.31
N LYS A 615 32.43 4.35 12.43
CA LYS A 615 33.12 5.53 11.87
C LYS A 615 33.95 6.34 12.87
N GLU A 616 34.03 5.93 14.14
CA GLU A 616 34.78 6.67 15.18
C GLU A 616 36.01 5.93 15.74
N THR A 617 36.36 4.75 15.23
CA THR A 617 37.57 4.04 15.65
C THR A 617 38.25 3.33 14.48
N ASP A 618 38.87 4.09 13.57
CA ASP A 618 39.95 3.54 12.74
C ASP A 618 40.95 4.63 12.35
N MET A 619 41.79 4.99 13.33
CA MET A 619 43.06 5.67 13.15
C MET A 619 44.06 4.89 13.99
N GLY A 620 44.76 3.93 13.37
CA GLY A 620 45.94 3.35 13.99
C GLY A 620 46.23 1.90 13.65
N ASN A 621 47.27 1.75 12.84
CA ASN A 621 48.36 0.78 13.00
C ASN A 621 48.34 -0.47 12.11
N ASP A 622 49.17 -0.36 11.08
CA ASP A 622 49.92 -1.40 10.40
C ASP A 622 50.59 -2.38 11.39
N ARG A 623 50.42 -3.70 11.16
CA ARG A 623 51.51 -4.69 10.97
C ARG A 623 51.07 -6.14 11.20
N ASP A 624 51.72 -6.97 10.38
CA ASP A 624 52.04 -8.39 10.53
C ASP A 624 50.98 -9.46 10.27
N GLY A 625 51.23 -10.18 9.18
CA GLY A 625 50.57 -11.42 8.84
C GLY A 625 51.06 -12.59 9.67
N ARG A 626 50.19 -13.59 9.81
CA ARG A 626 50.56 -15.01 9.85
C ARG A 626 49.31 -15.86 9.57
N ARG A 627 49.33 -16.52 8.41
CA ARG A 627 48.44 -17.64 8.08
C ARG A 627 48.64 -18.74 9.12
N SER A 628 47.55 -19.21 9.72
CA SER A 628 47.53 -20.52 10.37
C SER A 628 46.36 -21.35 9.83
N VAL A 629 46.73 -22.45 9.19
CA VAL A 629 45.87 -23.53 8.69
C VAL A 629 45.52 -24.44 9.86
N ARG A 630 44.25 -24.85 10.00
CA ARG A 630 43.83 -26.02 10.80
C ARG A 630 42.44 -26.53 10.36
N PRO A 631 42.08 -27.80 10.61
CA PRO A 631 41.99 -28.80 9.55
C PRO A 631 40.57 -29.35 9.33
N ARG A 632 40.36 -29.94 8.15
CA ARG A 632 39.18 -30.77 7.83
C ARG A 632 39.16 -32.01 8.71
N ALA A 633 38.13 -32.13 9.55
CA ALA A 633 37.72 -33.39 10.16
C ALA A 633 36.37 -33.84 9.57
N SER A 634 36.41 -34.93 8.81
CA SER A 634 35.25 -35.67 8.34
C SER A 634 34.70 -36.58 9.44
N ARG A 635 33.39 -36.56 9.71
CA ARG A 635 32.65 -37.78 10.10
C ARG A 635 31.12 -37.63 9.99
N ALA A 636 30.57 -38.54 9.19
CA ALA A 636 29.28 -39.22 9.27
C ALA A 636 27.97 -38.40 9.21
N ARG A 637 27.27 -38.58 8.08
CA ARG A 637 25.86 -38.25 7.84
C ARG A 637 24.94 -38.98 8.83
N ALA A 638 24.21 -38.20 9.64
CA ALA A 638 22.85 -38.53 10.01
C ALA A 638 21.97 -37.43 9.40
N SER A 639 21.08 -37.79 8.48
CA SER A 639 20.20 -36.85 7.77
C SER A 639 19.48 -35.95 8.77
N SER A 640 19.86 -34.67 8.82
CA SER A 640 19.20 -33.70 9.67
C SER A 640 17.80 -33.48 9.11
N ILE A 641 16.79 -33.85 9.91
CA ILE A 641 15.40 -33.37 9.73
C ILE A 641 15.41 -31.90 10.15
N ARG A 642 16.15 -31.07 9.43
CA ARG A 642 16.23 -29.63 9.66
C ARG A 642 15.99 -28.97 8.31
N PRO A 643 14.82 -28.35 8.10
CA PRO A 643 14.53 -27.70 6.83
C PRO A 643 15.54 -26.57 6.58
N ASN A 644 15.91 -26.38 5.31
CA ASN A 644 16.72 -25.26 4.88
C ASN A 644 16.14 -23.95 5.44
N HIS A 645 16.98 -23.11 6.04
CA HIS A 645 16.59 -21.88 6.75
C HIS A 645 16.05 -20.75 5.85
N ALA A 646 15.55 -21.06 4.66
CA ALA A 646 14.80 -20.14 3.82
C ALA A 646 13.29 -20.24 4.16
N GLY A 647 12.86 -19.64 5.28
CA GLY A 647 11.46 -19.72 5.72
C GLY A 647 11.05 -18.76 6.84
N LEU A 648 9.74 -18.65 7.06
CA LEU A 648 9.12 -17.84 8.13
C LEU A 648 9.23 -18.56 9.50
N GLY A 649 10.01 -18.04 10.45
CA GLY A 649 9.99 -18.51 11.85
C GLY A 649 10.93 -17.74 12.78
N ARG A 650 10.95 -18.08 14.08
CA ARG A 650 12.01 -17.64 15.01
C ARG A 650 13.35 -18.16 14.47
N ARG A 651 14.42 -17.35 14.53
CA ARG A 651 15.76 -17.84 14.19
C ARG A 651 16.16 -18.88 15.23
N SER A 652 16.57 -20.04 14.74
CA SER A 652 17.10 -21.12 15.55
C SER A 652 18.45 -20.67 16.12
N THR A 653 18.63 -20.63 17.44
CA THR A 653 19.94 -20.41 18.05
C THR A 653 20.62 -21.76 18.29
N PRO A 654 21.97 -21.85 18.23
CA PRO A 654 22.67 -23.09 18.54
C PRO A 654 22.26 -23.70 19.89
N GLU A 655 21.99 -22.85 20.89
CA GLU A 655 21.45 -23.26 22.19
C GLU A 655 20.05 -23.86 22.08
N ALA A 656 19.12 -23.23 21.36
CA ALA A 656 17.77 -23.74 21.17
C ALA A 656 17.77 -25.06 20.38
N GLU A 657 18.69 -25.20 19.42
CA GLU A 657 18.91 -26.43 18.67
C GLU A 657 19.46 -27.56 19.54
N ALA A 658 20.41 -27.24 20.41
CA ALA A 658 20.94 -28.18 21.39
C ALA A 658 19.85 -28.67 22.35
N VAL A 659 18.97 -27.78 22.83
CA VAL A 659 17.82 -28.18 23.65
C VAL A 659 16.86 -29.08 22.87
N SER A 660 16.54 -28.71 21.63
CA SER A 660 15.65 -29.49 20.74
C SER A 660 16.20 -30.89 20.46
N ASP A 661 17.50 -31.03 20.24
CA ASP A 661 18.13 -32.31 19.98
C ASP A 661 18.30 -33.12 21.27
N ALA A 662 18.62 -32.49 22.40
CA ALA A 662 18.69 -33.15 23.69
C ALA A 662 17.34 -33.76 24.10
N LEU A 663 16.23 -33.02 23.97
CA LEU A 663 14.90 -33.54 24.32
C LEU A 663 14.44 -34.68 23.41
N ARG A 664 14.84 -34.68 22.12
CA ARG A 664 14.43 -35.71 21.15
C ARG A 664 15.32 -36.94 21.15
N ARG A 665 16.64 -36.75 21.32
CA ARG A 665 17.66 -37.79 21.08
C ARG A 665 18.57 -38.06 22.27
N GLY A 666 18.62 -37.16 23.25
CA GLY A 666 19.45 -37.35 24.43
C GLY A 666 19.01 -38.56 25.25
N THR A 667 19.97 -39.28 25.82
CA THR A 667 19.74 -40.51 26.58
C THR A 667 20.00 -40.34 28.08
N ASP A 668 20.37 -39.12 28.51
CA ASP A 668 20.63 -38.83 29.93
C ASP A 668 19.41 -39.15 30.82
N ALA A 669 19.70 -39.53 32.06
CA ALA A 669 18.69 -39.93 33.04
C ALA A 669 17.70 -38.80 33.35
N PHE A 670 18.13 -37.53 33.41
CA PHE A 670 17.23 -36.39 33.61
C PHE A 670 16.37 -36.14 32.38
N LEU A 671 16.93 -36.20 31.17
CA LEU A 671 16.15 -36.04 29.93
C LEU A 671 15.09 -37.13 29.77
N THR A 672 15.40 -38.36 30.18
CA THR A 672 14.43 -39.47 30.20
C THR A 672 13.30 -39.22 31.20
N ARG A 673 13.61 -38.72 32.39
CA ARG A 673 12.59 -38.35 33.38
C ARG A 673 11.72 -37.18 32.91
N ARG A 674 12.30 -36.14 32.30
CA ARG A 674 11.54 -35.02 31.70
C ARG A 674 10.52 -35.49 30.65
N ARG A 675 10.92 -36.42 29.78
CA ARG A 675 10.01 -37.03 28.80
C ARG A 675 8.89 -37.81 29.45
N ARG A 676 9.18 -38.58 30.51
CA ARG A 676 8.14 -39.27 31.31
C ARG A 676 7.19 -38.28 31.97
N THR A 677 7.70 -37.20 32.57
CA THR A 677 6.87 -36.12 33.13
C THR A 677 5.97 -35.50 32.07
N ALA A 678 6.50 -35.21 30.87
CA ALA A 678 5.71 -34.67 29.76
C ALA A 678 4.61 -35.65 29.31
N ALA A 679 4.91 -36.95 29.20
CA ALA A 679 3.92 -37.97 28.86
C ALA A 679 2.80 -38.08 29.90
N LEU A 680 3.14 -38.04 31.19
CA LEU A 680 2.16 -38.04 32.29
C LEU A 680 1.28 -36.78 32.24
N CYS A 681 1.87 -35.60 32.02
CA CYS A 681 1.11 -34.35 31.90
C CYS A 681 0.15 -34.37 30.69
N LEU A 682 0.60 -34.86 29.54
CA LEU A 682 -0.23 -34.99 28.35
C LEU A 682 -1.39 -35.98 28.55
N THR A 683 -1.15 -37.07 29.29
CA THR A 683 -2.18 -38.05 29.66
C THR A 683 -3.23 -37.40 30.58
N SER A 684 -2.79 -36.65 31.59
CA SER A 684 -3.65 -35.89 32.50
C SER A 684 -4.49 -34.85 31.76
N ILE A 685 -3.87 -34.05 30.89
CA ILE A 685 -4.56 -33.06 30.04
C ILE A 685 -5.58 -33.72 29.12
N GLY A 686 -5.25 -34.85 28.49
CA GLY A 686 -6.18 -35.59 27.65
C GLY A 686 -7.40 -36.08 28.42
N SER A 687 -7.18 -36.63 29.62
CA SER A 687 -8.23 -37.09 30.51
C SER A 687 -9.16 -35.95 30.95
N LEU A 688 -8.58 -34.84 31.43
CA LEU A 688 -9.32 -33.65 31.83
C LEU A 688 -10.00 -32.96 30.64
N GLY A 689 -9.46 -33.07 29.43
CA GLY A 689 -10.07 -32.55 28.21
C GLY A 689 -11.43 -33.21 27.91
N ILE A 690 -11.55 -34.51 28.19
CA ILE A 690 -12.81 -35.24 28.06
C ILE A 690 -13.82 -34.77 29.11
N VAL A 691 -13.39 -34.59 30.36
CA VAL A 691 -14.22 -34.03 31.45
C VAL A 691 -14.65 -32.60 31.15
N ALA A 692 -13.74 -31.76 30.68
CA ALA A 692 -14.04 -30.37 30.31
C ALA A 692 -15.03 -30.30 29.14
N ALA A 693 -14.95 -31.20 28.16
CA ALA A 693 -15.93 -31.28 27.08
C ALA A 693 -17.33 -31.62 27.62
N TYR A 694 -17.42 -32.49 28.62
CA TYR A 694 -18.67 -32.80 29.30
C TYR A 694 -19.20 -31.59 30.10
N GLN A 695 -18.37 -30.98 30.94
CA GLN A 695 -18.73 -29.83 31.77
C GLN A 695 -19.14 -28.58 30.98
N ASN A 696 -18.67 -28.44 29.75
CA ASN A 696 -19.06 -27.36 28.84
C ASN A 696 -20.25 -27.75 27.93
N GLY A 697 -20.84 -28.93 28.12
CA GLY A 697 -21.99 -29.40 27.36
C GLY A 697 -21.70 -29.81 25.92
N LEU A 698 -20.42 -30.01 25.55
CA LEU A 698 -20.04 -30.49 24.21
C LEU A 698 -20.37 -31.98 24.03
N ILE A 699 -20.34 -32.74 25.12
CA ILE A 699 -20.83 -34.13 25.18
C ILE A 699 -21.83 -34.26 26.32
N ARG A 700 -22.86 -35.09 26.12
CA ARG A 700 -23.98 -35.22 27.07
C ARG A 700 -23.74 -36.21 28.20
N ARG A 701 -22.76 -37.11 28.06
CA ARG A 701 -22.35 -38.11 29.04
C ARG A 701 -20.88 -38.42 28.85
N LEU A 702 -20.19 -38.75 29.93
CA LEU A 702 -18.81 -39.24 29.86
C LEU A 702 -18.78 -40.72 29.43
N PRO A 703 -17.83 -41.14 28.57
CA PRO A 703 -17.71 -42.52 28.12
C PRO A 703 -17.02 -43.38 29.20
N GLU A 704 -17.66 -43.47 30.37
CA GLU A 704 -17.16 -44.22 31.52
C GLU A 704 -17.68 -45.68 31.48
N PRO A 705 -16.84 -46.69 31.78
CA PRO A 705 -17.30 -48.07 31.85
C PRO A 705 -18.29 -48.26 33.02
N PRO A 706 -19.37 -49.04 32.85
CA PRO A 706 -20.42 -49.20 33.85
C PRO A 706 -19.98 -50.14 34.99
N LEU A 707 -19.01 -49.70 35.80
CA LEU A 707 -18.47 -50.46 36.92
C LEU A 707 -19.09 -49.97 38.25
N PRO A 708 -19.35 -50.89 39.21
CA PRO A 708 -19.82 -50.50 40.53
C PRO A 708 -18.87 -49.52 41.22
N GLY A 709 -19.37 -48.32 41.53
CA GLY A 709 -18.61 -47.26 42.20
C GLY A 709 -18.15 -46.11 41.29
N LEU A 710 -18.23 -46.29 39.97
CA LEU A 710 -18.02 -45.23 38.99
C LEU A 710 -19.36 -44.56 38.63
N ASP A 711 -19.38 -43.23 38.65
CA ASP A 711 -20.52 -42.40 38.24
C ASP A 711 -20.02 -40.97 38.00
N ALA A 712 -19.41 -40.75 36.84
CA ALA A 712 -18.82 -39.48 36.47
C ALA A 712 -19.85 -38.35 36.34
N ASP A 713 -21.09 -38.66 35.94
CA ASP A 713 -22.14 -37.64 35.85
C ASP A 713 -22.45 -37.05 37.24
N ARG A 714 -22.51 -37.88 38.29
CA ARG A 714 -22.74 -37.45 39.68
C ARG A 714 -21.59 -36.63 40.28
N VAL A 715 -20.37 -36.83 39.77
CA VAL A 715 -19.17 -36.11 40.22
C VAL A 715 -19.02 -34.81 39.42
N ASP A 716 -18.92 -34.91 38.10
CA ASP A 716 -18.45 -33.82 37.25
C ASP A 716 -19.56 -32.84 36.84
N ALA A 717 -20.84 -33.20 36.99
CA ALA A 717 -21.98 -32.27 36.84
C ALA A 717 -22.47 -31.68 38.18
N SER A 718 -21.76 -31.92 39.27
CA SER A 718 -22.07 -31.34 40.58
C SER A 718 -21.81 -29.83 40.61
N GLY A 719 -22.47 -29.11 41.52
CA GLY A 719 -22.22 -27.67 41.69
C GLY A 719 -20.80 -27.37 42.20
N GLU A 720 -20.22 -28.33 42.94
CA GLU A 720 -18.84 -28.34 43.43
C GLU A 720 -17.82 -28.19 42.29
N ALA A 721 -18.06 -28.88 41.17
CA ALA A 721 -17.18 -28.85 40.00
C ALA A 721 -17.08 -27.48 39.30
N TYR A 722 -17.88 -26.49 39.72
CA TYR A 722 -17.88 -25.12 39.19
C TYR A 722 -17.61 -24.05 40.27
N GLN A 723 -17.25 -24.43 41.49
CA GLN A 723 -17.18 -23.49 42.63
C GLN A 723 -16.17 -22.36 42.43
N TYR A 724 -15.04 -22.62 41.76
CA TYR A 724 -14.03 -21.60 41.56
C TYR A 724 -14.37 -20.72 40.35
N LEU A 725 -14.67 -19.45 40.60
CA LEU A 725 -15.02 -18.45 39.58
C LEU A 725 -16.17 -18.88 38.64
N LYS A 726 -17.07 -19.77 39.08
CA LYS A 726 -18.15 -20.32 38.24
C LYS A 726 -17.61 -20.98 36.97
N THR A 727 -16.41 -21.55 37.05
CA THR A 727 -15.67 -22.11 35.91
C THR A 727 -15.50 -23.61 36.10
N PRO A 728 -15.62 -24.42 35.04
CA PRO A 728 -15.36 -25.86 35.10
C PRO A 728 -13.97 -26.17 35.70
N ASP A 729 -13.93 -26.98 36.74
CA ASP A 729 -12.69 -27.38 37.43
C ASP A 729 -11.72 -28.16 36.54
N ALA A 730 -12.22 -28.96 35.59
CA ALA A 730 -11.38 -29.66 34.63
C ALA A 730 -10.63 -28.70 33.71
N ALA A 731 -11.25 -27.56 33.34
CA ALA A 731 -10.58 -26.52 32.57
C ALA A 731 -9.44 -25.86 33.36
N LEU A 732 -9.66 -25.60 34.66
CA LEU A 732 -8.62 -25.10 35.57
C LEU A 732 -7.50 -26.13 35.76
N GLY A 733 -7.85 -27.42 35.87
CA GLY A 733 -6.91 -28.53 35.96
C GLY A 733 -6.02 -28.67 34.71
N ILE A 734 -6.58 -28.46 33.52
CA ILE A 734 -5.82 -28.42 32.25
C ILE A 734 -4.80 -27.28 32.28
N VAL A 735 -5.21 -26.08 32.67
CA VAL A 735 -4.31 -24.92 32.77
C VAL A 735 -3.19 -25.19 33.78
N SER A 736 -3.53 -25.74 34.95
CA SER A 736 -2.55 -26.08 35.97
C SER A 736 -1.52 -27.10 35.45
N THR A 737 -1.99 -28.19 34.82
CA THR A 737 -1.12 -29.25 34.30
C THR A 737 -0.27 -28.78 33.12
N ALA A 738 -0.78 -27.85 32.31
CA ALA A 738 -0.04 -27.24 31.21
C ALA A 738 1.18 -26.43 31.70
N ILE A 739 1.09 -25.77 32.85
CA ILE A 739 2.25 -25.09 33.47
C ILE A 739 3.35 -26.10 33.83
N THR A 740 2.97 -27.26 34.38
CA THR A 740 3.90 -28.36 34.72
C THR A 740 4.56 -28.95 33.48
N LEU A 741 3.79 -29.12 32.38
CA LEU A 741 4.32 -29.55 31.08
C LEU A 741 5.34 -28.54 30.51
N VAL A 742 5.04 -27.25 30.59
CA VAL A 742 5.95 -26.18 30.16
C VAL A 742 7.26 -26.24 30.95
N LEU A 743 7.18 -26.30 32.29
CA LEU A 743 8.35 -26.41 33.15
C LEU A 743 9.17 -27.68 32.87
N ALA A 744 8.53 -28.80 32.53
CA ALA A 744 9.22 -30.03 32.13
C ALA A 744 10.03 -29.87 30.84
N GLY A 745 9.55 -29.06 29.88
CA GLY A 745 10.20 -28.78 28.60
C GLY A 745 11.24 -27.64 28.60
N MET A 746 11.32 -26.85 29.67
CA MET A 746 12.19 -25.66 29.73
C MET A 746 13.66 -25.98 30.05
N GLY A 747 14.58 -25.28 29.41
CA GLY A 747 16.01 -25.30 29.76
C GLY A 747 16.82 -26.44 29.13
N ASP A 748 18.14 -26.28 29.13
CA ASP A 748 19.08 -27.22 28.53
C ASP A 748 19.20 -28.54 29.32
N ALA A 749 19.99 -29.49 28.80
CA ALA A 749 20.19 -30.79 29.43
C ALA A 749 20.77 -30.69 30.85
N ASN A 750 21.60 -29.68 31.10
CA ASN A 750 22.29 -29.45 32.37
C ASN A 750 21.62 -28.35 33.20
N ARG A 751 20.30 -28.14 33.05
CA ARG A 751 19.56 -27.07 33.77
C ARG A 751 19.62 -27.17 35.30
N SER A 752 19.93 -28.34 35.85
CA SER A 752 20.21 -28.50 37.29
C SER A 752 21.47 -27.75 37.76
N GLN A 753 22.33 -27.32 36.83
CA GLN A 753 23.50 -26.48 37.09
C GLN A 753 23.28 -25.06 36.54
N SER A 754 22.86 -24.94 35.27
CA SER A 754 22.76 -23.66 34.56
C SER A 754 21.57 -22.80 34.99
N ARG A 755 20.43 -23.40 35.35
CA ARG A 755 19.16 -22.71 35.65
C ARG A 755 18.37 -23.44 36.74
N ARG A 756 18.96 -23.47 37.93
CA ARG A 756 18.53 -24.29 39.08
C ARG A 756 17.10 -24.07 39.55
N TRP A 757 16.56 -22.87 39.35
CA TRP A 757 15.19 -22.54 39.73
C TRP A 757 14.14 -23.37 38.95
N ILE A 758 14.44 -23.78 37.72
CA ILE A 758 13.50 -24.52 36.85
C ILE A 758 13.13 -25.89 37.44
N PRO A 759 14.10 -26.79 37.76
CA PRO A 759 13.76 -28.09 38.34
C PRO A 759 13.18 -27.98 39.77
N LEU A 760 13.55 -26.95 40.54
CA LEU A 760 12.94 -26.68 41.85
C LEU A 760 11.47 -26.26 41.71
N ALA A 761 11.18 -25.30 40.82
CA ALA A 761 9.82 -24.87 40.53
C ALA A 761 8.95 -26.01 39.98
N LEU A 762 9.52 -26.84 39.09
CA LEU A 762 8.86 -28.03 38.56
C LEU A 762 8.50 -29.03 39.67
N ALA A 763 9.41 -29.31 40.61
CA ALA A 763 9.13 -30.24 41.69
C ALA A 763 8.07 -29.71 42.66
N VAL A 764 8.15 -28.43 43.05
CA VAL A 764 7.11 -27.78 43.88
C VAL A 764 5.76 -27.83 43.18
N LYS A 765 5.71 -27.46 41.91
CA LYS A 765 4.47 -27.45 41.13
C LYS A 765 3.86 -28.86 40.98
N ALA A 766 4.68 -29.88 40.73
CA ALA A 766 4.23 -31.27 40.66
C ALA A 766 3.62 -31.76 41.98
N VAL A 767 4.19 -31.36 43.13
CA VAL A 767 3.62 -31.67 44.46
C VAL A 767 2.27 -30.98 44.66
N LEU A 768 2.14 -29.71 44.25
CA LEU A 768 0.87 -28.99 44.33
C LEU A 768 -0.22 -29.66 43.46
N ASP A 769 0.11 -30.06 42.24
CA ASP A 769 -0.83 -30.76 41.35
C ASP A 769 -1.25 -32.13 41.91
N ALA A 770 -0.31 -32.87 42.51
CA ALA A 770 -0.59 -34.15 43.15
C ALA A 770 -1.48 -33.97 44.40
N ALA A 771 -1.17 -32.98 45.25
CA ALA A 771 -1.95 -32.69 46.44
C ALA A 771 -3.38 -32.27 46.09
N PHE A 772 -3.55 -31.43 45.06
CA PHE A 772 -4.87 -31.02 44.58
C PHE A 772 -5.65 -32.19 43.98
N GLY A 773 -5.00 -33.04 43.18
CA GLY A 773 -5.63 -34.25 42.65
C GLY A 773 -6.07 -35.23 43.74
N LEU A 774 -5.28 -35.40 44.80
CA LEU A 774 -5.65 -36.21 45.97
C LEU A 774 -6.80 -35.59 46.75
N PHE A 775 -6.82 -34.27 46.92
CA PHE A 775 -7.92 -33.56 47.56
C PHE A 775 -9.25 -33.79 46.82
N LEU A 776 -9.28 -33.59 45.49
CA LEU A 776 -10.48 -33.84 44.68
C LEU A 776 -10.89 -35.32 44.70
N THR A 777 -9.92 -36.23 44.76
CA THR A 777 -10.22 -37.68 44.89
C THR A 777 -10.86 -38.01 46.24
N ALA A 778 -10.39 -37.39 47.32
CA ALA A 778 -10.99 -37.52 48.65
C ALA A 778 -12.39 -36.91 48.69
N GLU A 779 -12.61 -35.80 48.00
CA GLU A 779 -13.92 -35.17 47.85
C GLU A 779 -14.92 -36.08 47.10
N GLN A 780 -14.49 -36.71 46.01
CA GLN A 780 -15.28 -37.73 45.29
C GLN A 780 -15.73 -38.87 46.22
N ALA A 781 -14.78 -39.40 47.00
CA ALA A 781 -15.06 -40.48 47.94
C ALA A 781 -16.05 -40.08 49.05
N THR A 782 -15.86 -38.88 49.63
CA THR A 782 -16.57 -38.46 50.84
C THR A 782 -17.91 -37.79 50.55
N LYS A 783 -17.99 -36.92 49.55
CA LYS A 783 -19.21 -36.17 49.19
C LYS A 783 -20.09 -36.92 48.20
N HIS A 784 -19.49 -37.44 47.12
CA HIS A 784 -20.26 -38.04 46.03
C HIS A 784 -20.48 -39.55 46.22
N ARG A 785 -19.66 -40.21 47.06
CA ARG A 785 -19.62 -41.67 47.26
C ARG A 785 -19.51 -42.45 45.94
N LYS A 786 -18.92 -41.81 44.94
CA LYS A 786 -18.73 -42.25 43.56
C LYS A 786 -17.46 -41.61 43.02
N PHE A 787 -16.88 -42.24 42.00
CA PHE A 787 -15.66 -41.74 41.37
C PHE A 787 -15.88 -41.50 39.88
N CYS A 788 -15.09 -40.57 39.33
CA CYS A 788 -14.91 -40.41 37.89
C CYS A 788 -13.57 -41.03 37.47
N SER A 789 -13.59 -41.99 36.56
CA SER A 789 -12.41 -42.70 36.07
C SER A 789 -11.41 -41.78 35.38
N PHE A 790 -11.89 -40.74 34.70
CA PHE A 790 -11.04 -39.75 34.04
C PHE A 790 -10.35 -38.83 35.05
N CYS A 791 -11.05 -38.41 36.10
CA CYS A 791 -10.49 -37.63 37.20
C CYS A 791 -9.48 -38.45 38.01
N LEU A 792 -9.77 -39.73 38.26
CA LEU A 792 -8.83 -40.65 38.90
C LEU A 792 -7.55 -40.85 38.06
N LEU A 793 -7.68 -41.01 36.75
CA LEU A 793 -6.53 -41.10 35.84
C LEU A 793 -5.67 -39.82 35.87
N ALA A 794 -6.31 -38.66 35.88
CA ALA A 794 -5.62 -37.37 36.00
C ALA A 794 -4.90 -37.24 37.36
N ALA A 795 -5.55 -37.62 38.46
CA ALA A 795 -4.95 -37.60 39.80
C ALA A 795 -3.75 -38.57 39.92
N LEU A 796 -3.89 -39.80 39.41
CA LEU A 796 -2.82 -40.81 39.42
C LEU A 796 -1.61 -40.37 38.58
N THR A 797 -1.85 -39.80 37.39
CA THR A 797 -0.78 -39.31 36.53
C THR A 797 -0.07 -38.10 37.15
N ASN A 798 -0.80 -37.17 37.76
CA ASN A 798 -0.21 -36.05 38.52
C ASN A 798 0.62 -36.55 39.71
N LEU A 799 0.12 -37.51 40.48
CA LEU A 799 0.88 -38.14 41.58
C LEU A 799 2.17 -38.81 41.07
N ALA A 800 2.09 -39.52 39.93
CA ALA A 800 3.25 -40.16 39.31
C ALA A 800 4.30 -39.18 38.78
N THR A 801 3.97 -37.89 38.57
CA THR A 801 4.96 -36.89 38.15
C THR A 801 5.95 -36.53 39.26
N VAL A 802 5.54 -36.56 40.53
CA VAL A 802 6.38 -36.18 41.69
C VAL A 802 7.71 -36.95 41.77
N PRO A 803 7.74 -38.30 41.73
CA PRO A 803 9.00 -39.04 41.76
C PRO A 803 9.85 -38.87 40.49
N GLN A 804 9.29 -38.36 39.39
CA GLN A 804 10.06 -38.06 38.18
C GLN A 804 10.82 -36.73 38.29
N THR A 805 10.26 -35.74 39.00
CA THR A 805 10.85 -34.39 39.11
C THR A 805 11.87 -34.30 40.24
N TRP A 806 11.71 -35.10 41.30
CA TRP A 806 12.53 -35.05 42.51
C TRP A 806 14.05 -35.24 42.30
N PRO A 807 14.54 -36.18 41.47
CA PRO A 807 15.98 -36.39 41.31
C PRO A 807 16.73 -35.19 40.71
N GLU A 808 16.11 -34.52 39.73
CA GLU A 808 16.70 -33.34 39.09
C GLU A 808 16.64 -32.11 40.02
N ALA A 809 15.56 -31.96 40.79
CA ALA A 809 15.43 -30.93 41.82
C ALA A 809 16.45 -31.11 42.95
N ARG A 810 16.67 -32.36 43.41
CA ARG A 810 17.69 -32.68 44.42
C ARG A 810 19.11 -32.38 43.92
N ALA A 811 19.39 -32.65 42.65
CA ALA A 811 20.67 -32.28 42.04
C ALA A 811 20.84 -30.75 41.97
N ALA A 812 19.79 -30.01 41.61
CA ALA A 812 19.81 -28.56 41.59
C ALA A 812 19.99 -27.92 42.98
N TRP A 813 19.38 -28.52 44.01
CA TRP A 813 19.51 -28.09 45.41
C TRP A 813 20.91 -28.37 45.99
N ARG A 814 21.50 -29.53 45.68
CA ARG A 814 22.82 -29.92 46.21
C ARG A 814 23.98 -29.07 45.69
N ASN A 815 23.85 -28.51 44.49
CA ASN A 815 24.87 -27.63 43.91
C ASN A 815 24.87 -26.20 44.52
N GLN A 816 24.03 -25.93 45.51
CA GLN A 816 23.88 -24.62 46.18
C GLN A 816 24.90 -24.37 47.31
N LYS A 817 25.70 -25.39 47.67
CA LYS A 817 26.80 -25.28 48.64
C LYS A 817 28.15 -25.13 47.95
#